data_AF-A0A975T0M7-F1
#
_entry.id   AF-A0A975T0M7-F1
#
_cell.length_a   1.000
_cell.length_b   1.000
_cell.length_c   1.000
_cell.angle_alpha   90.00
_cell.angle_beta   90.00
_cell.angle_gamma   90.00
#
_symmetry.space_group_name_H-M   'P 1'
#
loop_
_entity.id
_entity.type
_entity.pdbx_description
1 polymer ?
#
loop_
_entity_poly.entity_id
_entity_poly.type
_entity_poly.pdbx_seq_one_letter_code
_entity_poly.pdbx_strand_id
1 'polypeptide(L)'
;MTERIMLRKGRGQRYDEVGAVVRESGKLYTVRKADGTTEDLLLSGHMLVVRGGINHILRIYPHEFPRLFESYPDAVVDQILRELAEPLSAVAIKKKLKGLPLDPDAVDAVWSRLKKRMDSSSDIGVSNAKPPQYQWKGEHPPDGLLSHLSIPLEPRTISTPVATPSPDALGQPADVTSGSPSVLEDPHPAKRVSDGSDEVRMRAGTDPTPLASLVQELGGPSDISGDGQVATRLLECAAAMRTATDEDLKTLLTFEGPSRDTARALLAALPRGARLLGASESPLDDVSAAAVLELVAGELARADDSSREALGVPAVALIERLMTPPQPARLPVSLLVRLVVVLSTHVANPQRELSERLLTILAERLRGESNHASNLLQDDLRAVARAVGRLPLDARGARSLFIAALFHAQPAVARQPIWWATADFAGLSAAAAGPLSRALSDEVIGQKYVAPVVVAYMEVMSTRRGLAAILGSPPELARHVSGDALRRVWARVSEADEQALVWLDVLTARAEKDGLRASSDRAREDAEVARGLLGSADAKVESLELELDHLDSQLRDLRGQAHEASAAHDRQLKLDVITSLANLAITVLQSPAARADAALVQTIEYITAREGLSPIEAQGADVSFHPAQHDSLGRTIMPGSPVLVLRPGYTYESAGEAIVLIKAHVSQT
;
A
#
# COMPACT_ATOMS: atom_id res chain seq x y z
N MET A 1 -21.80 -8.82 -33.55
CA MET A 1 -21.18 -7.48 -33.63
C MET A 1 -20.50 -7.19 -32.31
N THR A 2 -19.28 -6.67 -32.32
CA THR A 2 -18.59 -6.19 -31.11
C THR A 2 -19.29 -4.93 -30.60
N GLU A 3 -19.79 -4.97 -29.36
CA GLU A 3 -20.38 -3.78 -28.72
C GLU A 3 -19.30 -2.71 -28.57
N ARG A 4 -19.49 -1.54 -29.18
CA ARG A 4 -18.63 -0.37 -29.00
C ARG A 4 -19.19 0.47 -27.86
N ILE A 5 -18.32 0.95 -26.97
CA ILE A 5 -18.68 1.87 -25.90
C ILE A 5 -17.95 3.19 -26.09
N MET A 6 -18.55 4.25 -25.57
CA MET A 6 -17.96 5.57 -25.52
C MET A 6 -17.37 5.81 -24.13
N LEU A 7 -16.10 6.21 -24.08
CA LEU A 7 -15.42 6.62 -22.85
C LEU A 7 -15.24 8.15 -22.83
N ARG A 8 -15.38 8.76 -21.66
CA ARG A 8 -15.10 10.17 -21.42
C ARG A 8 -13.90 10.31 -20.50
N LYS A 9 -12.99 11.24 -20.80
CA LYS A 9 -11.85 11.51 -19.91
C LYS A 9 -12.34 12.26 -18.66
N GLY A 10 -12.28 11.62 -17.51
CA GLY A 10 -12.61 12.18 -16.20
C GLY A 10 -11.47 13.00 -15.60
N ARG A 11 -11.67 13.48 -14.37
CA ARG A 11 -10.62 14.17 -13.60
C ARG A 11 -9.54 13.17 -13.18
N GLY A 12 -8.26 13.53 -13.33
CA GLY A 12 -7.14 12.68 -12.90
C GLY A 12 -6.72 11.57 -13.87
N GLN A 13 -6.84 11.79 -15.18
CA GLN A 13 -6.49 10.82 -16.25
C GLN A 13 -7.30 9.51 -16.27
N ARG A 14 -8.27 9.33 -15.38
CA ARG A 14 -9.23 8.21 -15.43
C ARG A 14 -10.25 8.42 -16.54
N TYR A 15 -10.74 7.33 -17.10
CA TYR A 15 -11.83 7.35 -18.07
C TYR A 15 -13.08 6.78 -17.42
N ASP A 16 -14.23 7.38 -17.73
CA ASP A 16 -15.54 6.91 -17.30
C ASP A 16 -16.28 6.33 -18.51
N GLU A 17 -16.95 5.17 -18.33
CA GLU A 17 -17.84 4.61 -19.35
C GLU A 17 -19.10 5.46 -19.45
N VAL A 18 -19.36 6.03 -20.62
CA VAL A 18 -20.57 6.83 -20.88
C VAL A 18 -21.73 5.91 -21.24
N GLY A 19 -21.49 4.89 -22.04
CA GLY A 19 -22.47 3.88 -22.42
C GLY A 19 -22.15 3.19 -23.75
N ALA A 20 -23.08 2.34 -24.21
CA ALA A 20 -22.96 1.56 -25.43
C ALA A 20 -23.44 2.34 -26.66
N VAL A 21 -22.66 2.34 -27.75
CA VAL A 21 -22.99 3.03 -28.99
C VAL A 21 -24.06 2.24 -29.74
N VAL A 22 -25.23 2.85 -29.93
CA VAL A 22 -26.38 2.26 -30.63
C VAL A 22 -26.44 2.67 -32.09
N ARG A 23 -26.05 3.92 -32.41
CA ARG A 23 -26.08 4.47 -33.77
C ARG A 23 -24.90 5.40 -34.03
N GLU A 24 -24.34 5.32 -35.23
CA GLU A 24 -23.26 6.18 -35.72
C GLU A 24 -23.76 6.98 -36.93
N SER A 25 -23.69 8.32 -36.86
CA SER A 25 -24.10 9.24 -37.93
C SER A 25 -23.02 10.32 -38.13
N GLY A 26 -21.97 9.96 -38.87
CA GLY A 26 -20.83 10.84 -39.12
C GLY A 26 -20.01 11.08 -37.85
N LYS A 27 -20.03 12.32 -37.32
CA LYS A 27 -19.35 12.67 -36.06
C LYS A 27 -20.24 12.56 -34.81
N LEU A 28 -21.53 12.28 -35.02
CA LEU A 28 -22.52 12.16 -33.96
C LEU A 28 -22.80 10.68 -33.66
N TYR A 29 -22.72 10.32 -32.38
CA TYR A 29 -22.91 8.95 -31.90
C TYR A 29 -24.03 8.92 -30.87
N THR A 30 -25.06 8.11 -31.11
CA THR A 30 -26.13 7.88 -30.14
C THR A 30 -25.68 6.79 -29.18
N VAL A 31 -25.51 7.13 -27.90
CA VAL A 31 -25.04 6.24 -26.84
C VAL A 31 -26.19 5.92 -25.89
N ARG A 32 -26.41 4.63 -25.62
CA ARG A 32 -27.30 4.14 -24.58
C ARG A 32 -26.54 3.97 -23.27
N LYS A 33 -26.92 4.76 -22.27
CA LYS A 33 -26.38 4.72 -20.91
C LYS A 33 -26.86 3.48 -20.15
N ALA A 34 -26.27 3.23 -18.99
CA ALA A 34 -26.63 2.12 -18.12
C ALA A 34 -28.10 2.19 -17.61
N ASP A 35 -28.67 3.39 -17.49
CA ASP A 35 -30.07 3.62 -17.12
C ASP A 35 -31.07 3.40 -18.28
N GLY A 36 -30.57 3.01 -19.47
CA GLY A 36 -31.38 2.79 -20.67
C GLY A 36 -31.65 4.06 -21.49
N THR A 37 -31.29 5.24 -20.99
CA THR A 37 -31.46 6.50 -21.74
C THR A 37 -30.47 6.59 -22.89
N THR A 38 -30.87 7.27 -23.96
CA THR A 38 -30.01 7.52 -25.13
C THR A 38 -29.61 8.99 -25.20
N GLU A 39 -28.33 9.26 -25.49
CA GLU A 39 -27.79 10.60 -25.64
C GLU A 39 -26.96 10.69 -26.93
N ASP A 40 -27.14 11.76 -27.70
CA ASP A 40 -26.35 12.04 -28.89
C ASP A 40 -25.10 12.83 -28.52
N LEU A 41 -23.93 12.24 -28.77
CA LEU A 41 -22.65 12.78 -28.35
C LEU A 41 -21.70 12.94 -29.55
N LEU A 42 -20.97 14.06 -29.56
CA LEU A 42 -19.87 14.29 -30.49
C LEU A 42 -18.60 13.60 -29.99
N LEU A 43 -17.77 13.11 -30.92
CA LEU A 43 -16.49 12.46 -30.58
C LEU A 43 -15.47 13.39 -29.89
N SER A 44 -15.69 14.71 -29.90
CA SER A 44 -14.81 15.67 -29.23
C SER A 44 -14.77 15.42 -27.72
N GLY A 45 -13.60 15.06 -27.18
CA GLY A 45 -13.42 14.73 -25.76
C GLY A 45 -13.81 13.30 -25.35
N HIS A 46 -14.26 12.48 -26.31
CA HIS A 46 -14.66 11.10 -26.11
C HIS A 46 -13.76 10.13 -26.89
N MET A 47 -13.69 8.89 -26.43
CA MET A 47 -12.96 7.81 -27.09
C MET A 47 -13.89 6.62 -27.32
N LEU A 48 -13.92 6.13 -28.56
CA LEU A 48 -14.66 4.92 -28.91
C LEU A 48 -13.75 3.71 -28.75
N VAL A 49 -14.17 2.75 -27.95
CA VAL A 49 -13.44 1.49 -27.76
C VAL A 49 -14.40 0.32 -27.87
N VAL A 50 -13.88 -0.87 -28.18
CA VAL A 50 -14.65 -2.11 -28.11
C VAL A 50 -14.79 -2.51 -26.65
N ARG A 51 -16.02 -2.81 -26.21
CA ARG A 51 -16.28 -3.26 -24.84
C ARG A 51 -15.55 -4.59 -24.58
N GLY A 52 -14.78 -4.60 -23.51
CA GLY A 52 -13.88 -5.70 -23.15
C GLY A 52 -12.65 -5.87 -24.02
N GLY A 53 -12.36 -4.87 -24.87
CA GLY A 53 -11.08 -4.76 -25.52
C GLY A 53 -9.94 -4.34 -24.60
N ILE A 54 -8.71 -4.41 -25.09
CA ILE A 54 -7.50 -4.01 -24.38
C ILE A 54 -7.56 -2.53 -24.05
N ASN A 55 -7.94 -1.70 -25.02
CA ASN A 55 -8.12 -0.27 -24.78
C ASN A 55 -9.23 0.04 -23.76
N HIS A 56 -10.27 -0.79 -23.68
CA HIS A 56 -11.28 -0.64 -22.63
C HIS A 56 -10.69 -0.92 -21.24
N ILE A 57 -10.05 -2.07 -21.07
CA ILE A 57 -9.50 -2.50 -19.78
C ILE A 57 -8.38 -1.57 -19.32
N LEU A 58 -7.47 -1.16 -20.20
CA LEU A 58 -6.37 -0.27 -19.83
C LEU A 58 -6.84 1.11 -19.38
N ARG A 59 -8.02 1.56 -19.83
CA ARG A 59 -8.55 2.89 -19.50
C ARG A 59 -9.44 2.87 -18.27
N ILE A 60 -10.23 1.82 -18.07
CA ILE A 60 -11.16 1.70 -16.94
C ILE A 60 -10.53 0.94 -15.76
N TYR A 61 -9.75 -0.11 -16.02
CA TYR A 61 -9.16 -1.01 -15.02
C TYR A 61 -7.64 -1.19 -15.20
N PRO A 62 -6.83 -0.12 -15.22
CA PRO A 62 -5.40 -0.21 -15.52
C PRO A 62 -4.63 -1.14 -14.57
N HIS A 63 -5.03 -1.22 -13.30
CA HIS A 63 -4.37 -2.04 -12.29
C HIS A 63 -4.71 -3.53 -12.35
N GLU A 64 -5.81 -3.89 -13.00
CA GLU A 64 -6.23 -5.30 -13.13
C GLU A 64 -5.63 -5.96 -14.39
N PHE A 65 -5.16 -5.17 -15.35
CA PHE A 65 -4.59 -5.69 -16.59
C PHE A 65 -3.36 -6.62 -16.37
N PRO A 66 -2.41 -6.33 -15.47
CA PRO A 66 -1.32 -7.26 -15.18
C PRO A 66 -1.79 -8.61 -14.63
N ARG A 67 -2.76 -8.60 -13.71
CA ARG A 67 -3.34 -9.83 -13.13
C ARG A 67 -4.09 -10.65 -14.16
N LEU A 68 -4.80 -9.96 -15.05
CA LEU A 68 -5.50 -10.58 -16.17
C LEU A 68 -4.52 -11.23 -17.15
N PHE A 69 -3.39 -10.59 -17.45
CA PHE A 69 -2.35 -11.20 -18.28
C PHE A 69 -1.66 -12.38 -17.60
N GLU A 70 -1.41 -12.30 -16.30
CA GLU A 70 -0.81 -13.40 -15.53
C GLU A 70 -1.72 -14.64 -15.52
N SER A 71 -3.02 -14.43 -15.31
CA SER A 71 -4.01 -15.50 -15.21
C SER A 71 -4.45 -16.04 -16.58
N TYR A 72 -4.59 -15.16 -17.57
CA TYR A 72 -5.17 -15.46 -18.90
C TYR A 72 -4.35 -14.83 -20.05
N PRO A 73 -3.06 -15.17 -20.20
CA PRO A 73 -2.20 -14.55 -21.21
C PRO A 73 -2.64 -14.88 -22.64
N ASP A 74 -3.23 -16.06 -22.83
CA ASP A 74 -3.77 -16.52 -24.11
C ASP A 74 -4.92 -15.62 -24.59
N ALA A 75 -5.87 -15.32 -23.71
CA ALA A 75 -7.01 -14.45 -24.00
C ALA A 75 -6.56 -13.02 -24.35
N VAL A 76 -5.52 -12.50 -23.69
CA VAL A 76 -4.95 -11.18 -24.00
C VAL A 76 -4.36 -11.17 -25.40
N VAL A 77 -3.60 -12.19 -25.79
CA VAL A 77 -3.01 -12.28 -27.15
C VAL A 77 -4.10 -12.41 -28.22
N ASP A 78 -5.14 -13.20 -27.96
CA ASP A 78 -6.28 -13.34 -28.87
C ASP A 78 -6.99 -11.99 -29.07
N GLN A 79 -7.18 -11.24 -27.99
CA GLN A 79 -7.77 -9.91 -28.07
C GLN A 79 -6.87 -8.91 -28.84
N ILE A 80 -5.53 -9.00 -28.73
CA ILE A 80 -4.61 -8.19 -29.55
C ILE A 80 -4.80 -8.49 -31.04
N LEU A 81 -4.78 -9.77 -31.41
CA LEU A 81 -4.89 -10.20 -32.80
C LEU A 81 -6.24 -9.80 -33.40
N ARG A 82 -7.30 -9.86 -32.58
CA ARG A 82 -8.66 -9.47 -32.97
C ARG A 82 -8.81 -7.97 -33.17
N GLU A 83 -8.28 -7.14 -32.28
CA GLU A 83 -8.41 -5.68 -32.38
C GLU A 83 -7.63 -5.09 -33.54
N LEU A 84 -6.46 -5.67 -33.86
CA LEU A 84 -5.63 -5.17 -34.94
C LEU A 84 -6.10 -5.65 -36.31
N ALA A 85 -6.78 -6.80 -36.40
CA ALA A 85 -7.30 -7.43 -37.63
C ALA A 85 -6.26 -7.68 -38.75
N GLU A 86 -5.02 -7.22 -38.58
CA GLU A 86 -3.89 -7.38 -39.48
C GLU A 86 -3.02 -8.57 -39.06
N PRO A 87 -2.38 -9.29 -40.02
CA PRO A 87 -1.41 -10.31 -39.70
C PRO A 87 -0.17 -9.73 -38.99
N LEU A 88 0.15 -10.24 -37.80
CA LEU A 88 1.29 -9.77 -37.00
C LEU A 88 2.36 -10.85 -36.89
N SER A 89 3.63 -10.47 -36.99
CA SER A 89 4.73 -11.39 -36.67
C SER A 89 4.82 -11.63 -35.15
N ALA A 90 5.42 -12.76 -34.75
CA ALA A 90 5.73 -13.06 -33.34
C ALA A 90 6.45 -11.89 -32.63
N VAL A 91 7.39 -11.25 -33.33
CA VAL A 91 8.14 -10.10 -32.80
C VAL A 91 7.23 -8.89 -32.60
N ALA A 92 6.30 -8.63 -33.53
CA ALA A 92 5.36 -7.52 -33.43
C ALA A 92 4.37 -7.71 -32.27
N ILE A 93 3.83 -8.92 -32.10
CA ILE A 93 2.94 -9.26 -30.97
C ILE A 93 3.67 -9.08 -29.64
N LYS A 94 4.88 -9.64 -29.53
CA LYS A 94 5.71 -9.51 -28.33
C LYS A 94 6.06 -8.06 -28.01
N LYS A 95 6.38 -7.26 -29.03
CA LYS A 95 6.63 -5.81 -28.90
C LYS A 95 5.38 -5.06 -28.44
N LYS A 96 4.19 -5.43 -28.94
CA LYS A 96 2.92 -4.85 -28.50
C LYS A 96 2.66 -5.15 -27.03
N LEU A 97 2.82 -6.40 -26.60
CA LEU A 97 2.69 -6.81 -25.19
C LEU A 97 3.62 -6.03 -24.26
N LYS A 98 4.91 -5.88 -24.63
CA LYS A 98 5.88 -5.09 -23.87
C LYS A 98 5.60 -3.59 -23.87
N GLY A 99 4.76 -3.09 -24.78
CA GLY A 99 4.31 -1.70 -24.80
C GLY A 99 3.06 -1.45 -23.94
N LEU A 100 2.43 -2.52 -23.43
CA LEU A 100 1.36 -2.42 -22.44
C LEU A 100 1.97 -2.29 -21.03
N PRO A 101 1.21 -1.87 -20.00
CA PRO A 101 1.70 -1.77 -18.62
C PRO A 101 1.88 -3.17 -17.98
N LEU A 102 2.72 -4.00 -18.60
CA LEU A 102 3.11 -5.34 -18.18
C LEU A 102 4.61 -5.35 -17.90
N ASP A 103 5.05 -6.20 -16.99
CA ASP A 103 6.47 -6.46 -16.76
C ASP A 103 7.06 -7.17 -18.02
N PRO A 104 8.09 -6.58 -18.67
CA PRO A 104 8.74 -7.18 -19.84
C PRO A 104 9.26 -8.60 -19.60
N ASP A 105 9.70 -8.90 -18.39
CA ASP A 105 10.26 -10.22 -18.03
C ASP A 105 9.15 -11.25 -17.86
N ALA A 106 8.00 -10.86 -17.30
CA ALA A 106 6.80 -11.71 -17.25
C ALA A 106 6.29 -12.05 -18.66
N VAL A 107 6.31 -11.08 -19.59
CA VAL A 107 5.98 -11.34 -21.01
C VAL A 107 6.96 -12.34 -21.62
N ASP A 108 8.26 -12.21 -21.35
CA ASP A 108 9.29 -13.11 -21.86
C ASP A 108 9.14 -14.54 -21.31
N ALA A 109 8.86 -14.67 -20.02
CA ALA A 109 8.67 -15.96 -19.34
C ALA A 109 7.50 -16.77 -19.91
N VAL A 110 6.38 -16.10 -20.25
CA VAL A 110 5.16 -16.75 -20.76
C VAL A 110 5.17 -16.92 -22.29
N TRP A 111 6.05 -16.21 -23.00
CA TRP A 111 6.07 -16.14 -24.47
C TRP A 111 6.21 -17.49 -25.17
N SER A 112 7.06 -18.39 -24.65
CA SER A 112 7.29 -19.71 -25.25
C SER A 112 6.02 -20.57 -25.28
N ARG A 113 5.23 -20.53 -24.19
CA ARG A 113 3.92 -21.18 -24.08
C ARG A 113 2.90 -20.56 -25.03
N LEU A 114 2.81 -19.23 -25.05
CA LEU A 114 1.90 -18.49 -25.94
C LEU A 114 2.16 -18.80 -27.41
N LYS A 115 3.44 -18.80 -27.82
CA LYS A 115 3.82 -19.11 -29.20
C LYS A 115 3.38 -20.52 -29.59
N LYS A 116 3.70 -21.52 -28.76
CA LYS A 116 3.29 -22.91 -29.02
C LYS A 116 1.77 -23.05 -29.15
N ARG A 117 1.01 -22.32 -28.33
CA ARG A 117 -0.46 -22.30 -28.42
C ARG A 117 -0.95 -21.60 -29.68
N MET A 118 -0.38 -20.46 -30.05
CA MET A 118 -0.72 -19.77 -31.31
C MET A 118 -0.46 -20.66 -32.54
N ASP A 119 0.66 -21.40 -32.54
CA ASP A 119 1.02 -22.32 -33.62
C ASP A 119 0.04 -23.52 -33.75
N SER A 120 -0.71 -23.83 -32.68
CA SER A 120 -1.61 -25.00 -32.61
C SER A 120 -3.11 -24.64 -32.55
N SER A 121 -3.47 -23.36 -32.40
CA SER A 121 -4.86 -22.92 -32.29
C SER A 121 -5.57 -22.92 -33.65
N SER A 122 -6.77 -23.48 -33.72
CA SER A 122 -7.63 -23.41 -34.91
C SER A 122 -8.18 -22.00 -35.17
N ASP A 123 -8.27 -21.18 -34.14
CA ASP A 123 -8.80 -19.81 -34.23
C ASP A 123 -7.76 -18.81 -34.72
N ILE A 124 -6.50 -19.22 -34.89
CA ILE A 124 -5.41 -18.36 -35.36
C ILE A 124 -4.85 -18.92 -36.67
N GLY A 125 -5.01 -18.14 -37.73
CA GLY A 125 -4.33 -18.39 -38.99
C GLY A 125 -2.84 -18.09 -38.87
N VAL A 126 -2.00 -19.09 -39.12
CA VAL A 126 -0.55 -18.93 -39.27
C VAL A 126 -0.20 -18.88 -40.76
N SER A 127 0.45 -17.80 -41.18
CA SER A 127 0.92 -17.61 -42.57
C SER A 127 2.26 -18.34 -42.79
N ASN A 128 2.47 -18.83 -44.03
CA ASN A 128 3.73 -19.43 -44.49
C ASN A 128 4.86 -18.40 -44.77
N ALA A 129 4.65 -17.12 -44.45
CA ALA A 129 5.68 -16.09 -44.56
C ALA A 129 6.90 -16.39 -43.65
N LYS A 130 8.07 -15.85 -43.99
CA LYS A 130 9.28 -15.87 -43.15
C LYS A 130 9.62 -14.45 -42.71
N PRO A 131 9.38 -14.06 -41.44
CA PRO A 131 8.86 -14.85 -40.32
C PRO A 131 7.34 -15.12 -40.41
N PRO A 132 6.82 -16.18 -39.73
CA PRO A 132 5.40 -16.49 -39.72
C PRO A 132 4.59 -15.35 -39.10
N GLN A 133 3.43 -15.09 -39.69
CA GLN A 133 2.47 -14.09 -39.23
C GLN A 133 1.23 -14.78 -38.69
N TYR A 134 0.68 -14.22 -37.61
CA TYR A 134 -0.50 -14.72 -36.92
C TYR A 134 -1.65 -13.74 -37.15
N GLN A 135 -2.82 -14.26 -37.52
CA GLN A 135 -4.04 -13.48 -37.73
C GLN A 135 -5.22 -14.22 -37.09
N TRP A 136 -6.10 -13.50 -36.41
CA TRP A 136 -7.33 -14.08 -35.88
C TRP A 136 -8.25 -14.56 -37.02
N LYS A 137 -8.70 -15.81 -36.95
CA LYS A 137 -9.63 -16.46 -37.89
C LYS A 137 -10.90 -17.00 -37.22
N GLY A 138 -10.96 -17.06 -35.89
CA GLY A 138 -12.11 -17.60 -35.17
C GLY A 138 -13.42 -16.87 -35.51
N GLU A 139 -14.46 -17.62 -35.85
CA GLU A 139 -15.80 -17.10 -36.17
C GLU A 139 -16.55 -16.62 -34.92
N HIS A 140 -16.25 -17.22 -33.76
CA HIS A 140 -16.88 -16.86 -32.51
C HIS A 140 -16.13 -15.70 -31.84
N PRO A 141 -16.84 -14.63 -31.45
CA PRO A 141 -16.25 -13.64 -30.59
C PRO A 141 -15.98 -14.32 -29.24
N PRO A 142 -14.72 -14.48 -28.78
CA PRO A 142 -14.49 -14.88 -27.40
C PRO A 142 -15.22 -13.89 -26.49
N ASP A 143 -15.76 -14.40 -25.38
CA ASP A 143 -16.28 -13.57 -24.30
C ASP A 143 -15.17 -12.59 -23.94
N GLY A 144 -15.28 -11.33 -24.38
CA GLY A 144 -14.17 -10.36 -24.33
C GLY A 144 -13.57 -10.28 -22.94
N LEU A 145 -12.36 -9.72 -22.78
CA LEU A 145 -11.55 -9.84 -21.56
C LEU A 145 -12.25 -9.48 -20.23
N LEU A 146 -13.38 -8.76 -20.25
CA LEU A 146 -14.24 -8.54 -19.08
C LEU A 146 -14.77 -9.83 -18.45
N SER A 147 -15.00 -10.89 -19.24
CA SER A 147 -15.48 -12.19 -18.74
C SER A 147 -14.51 -12.85 -17.74
N HIS A 148 -13.24 -12.49 -17.85
CA HIS A 148 -12.16 -12.97 -16.99
C HIS A 148 -11.90 -12.07 -15.78
N LEU A 149 -12.52 -10.89 -15.72
CA LEU A 149 -12.45 -10.02 -14.55
C LEU A 149 -13.53 -10.46 -13.56
N SER A 150 -13.13 -10.89 -12.37
CA SER A 150 -14.04 -11.19 -11.25
C SER A 150 -14.65 -9.94 -10.60
N ILE A 151 -14.82 -8.86 -11.38
CA ILE A 151 -15.39 -7.61 -10.90
C ILE A 151 -16.91 -7.72 -11.06
N PRO A 152 -17.70 -7.57 -9.97
CA PRO A 152 -19.14 -7.46 -10.10
C PRO A 152 -19.46 -6.30 -11.04
N LEU A 153 -20.12 -6.58 -12.17
CA LEU A 153 -20.53 -5.60 -13.18
C LEU A 153 -21.66 -4.67 -12.70
N GLU A 154 -21.82 -4.49 -11.39
CA GLU A 154 -22.83 -3.59 -10.85
C GLU A 154 -22.48 -2.14 -11.22
N PRO A 155 -23.41 -1.39 -11.84
CA PRO A 155 -23.21 0.02 -12.11
C PRO A 155 -23.04 0.73 -10.77
N ARG A 156 -21.82 1.17 -10.47
CA ARG A 156 -21.53 2.04 -9.32
C ARG A 156 -22.26 3.36 -9.52
N THR A 157 -23.51 3.42 -9.08
CA THR A 157 -24.19 4.68 -8.79
C THR A 157 -23.39 5.34 -7.67
N ILE A 158 -22.88 6.54 -7.94
CA ILE A 158 -22.16 7.35 -6.96
C ILE A 158 -23.18 7.77 -5.90
N SER A 159 -23.34 6.95 -4.86
CA SER A 159 -24.07 7.31 -3.66
C SER A 159 -23.11 8.01 -2.70
N THR A 160 -23.36 9.28 -2.46
CA THR A 160 -22.71 10.11 -1.43
C THR A 160 -22.94 9.48 -0.05
N PRO A 161 -21.90 9.10 0.72
CA PRO A 161 -22.10 8.53 2.04
C PRO A 161 -22.40 9.64 3.05
N VAL A 162 -23.61 9.63 3.61
CA VAL A 162 -23.95 10.34 4.84
C VAL A 162 -23.46 9.48 6.00
N ALA A 163 -22.48 9.98 6.75
CA ALA A 163 -21.96 9.31 7.94
C ALA A 163 -22.84 9.65 9.16
N THR A 164 -23.30 8.63 9.87
CA THR A 164 -23.86 8.75 11.22
C THR A 164 -23.00 7.89 12.16
N PRO A 165 -22.47 8.44 13.27
CA PRO A 165 -21.67 7.66 14.21
C PRO A 165 -22.58 6.87 15.17
N SER A 166 -22.26 5.58 15.37
CA SER A 166 -22.77 4.80 16.51
C SER A 166 -21.74 4.80 17.65
N PRO A 167 -22.14 5.08 18.89
CA PRO A 167 -21.34 4.80 20.07
C PRO A 167 -21.69 3.44 20.69
N ASP A 168 -20.81 2.98 21.58
CA ASP A 168 -20.92 1.89 22.54
C ASP A 168 -20.62 0.44 22.11
N ALA A 169 -19.44 -0.01 22.55
CA ALA A 169 -19.26 -1.34 23.14
C ALA A 169 -18.05 -1.35 24.09
N LEU A 170 -18.31 -1.03 25.36
CA LEU A 170 -17.47 -1.40 26.51
C LEU A 170 -17.69 -2.90 26.80
N GLY A 171 -16.61 -3.65 27.03
CA GLY A 171 -16.71 -5.08 27.36
C GLY A 171 -15.39 -5.76 27.72
N GLN A 172 -14.83 -5.37 28.86
CA GLN A 172 -14.06 -6.11 29.89
C GLN A 172 -12.99 -7.20 29.56
N PRO A 173 -11.98 -7.33 30.44
CA PRO A 173 -10.81 -8.19 30.26
C PRO A 173 -11.03 -9.62 30.80
N ALA A 174 -10.42 -10.61 30.14
CA ALA A 174 -10.30 -11.96 30.67
C ALA A 174 -8.99 -12.12 31.43
N ASP A 175 -9.16 -12.26 32.73
CA ASP A 175 -8.20 -12.68 33.75
C ASP A 175 -8.12 -14.22 33.73
N VAL A 176 -6.94 -14.82 33.50
CA VAL A 176 -6.73 -16.27 33.66
C VAL A 176 -5.32 -16.53 34.21
N THR A 177 -5.28 -16.59 35.54
CA THR A 177 -4.61 -17.59 36.40
C THR A 177 -3.13 -17.94 36.19
N SER A 178 -2.37 -17.44 37.17
CA SER A 178 -1.19 -18.04 37.79
C SER A 178 -1.33 -19.54 38.05
N GLY A 179 -0.29 -20.30 37.69
CA GLY A 179 -0.04 -21.66 38.14
C GLY A 179 1.47 -21.92 38.22
N SER A 180 2.02 -21.92 39.43
CA SER A 180 3.32 -22.50 39.80
C SER A 180 3.06 -23.48 40.95
N PRO A 181 4.03 -24.28 41.39
CA PRO A 181 4.92 -25.18 40.65
C PRO A 181 4.69 -26.63 41.13
N SER A 182 4.87 -27.64 40.28
CA SER A 182 4.97 -29.03 40.74
C SER A 182 6.43 -29.46 40.84
N VAL A 183 6.75 -29.81 42.08
CA VAL A 183 7.94 -30.43 42.64
C VAL A 183 7.92 -31.94 42.32
N LEU A 184 9.11 -32.56 42.43
CA LEU A 184 9.39 -34.00 42.51
C LEU A 184 9.34 -34.80 41.19
N GLU A 185 10.53 -35.07 40.65
CA GLU A 185 10.95 -36.46 40.41
C GLU A 185 12.48 -36.54 40.27
N ASP A 186 13.10 -37.18 41.26
CA ASP A 186 14.48 -37.65 41.24
C ASP A 186 14.68 -38.72 40.16
N PRO A 187 15.82 -38.75 39.47
CA PRO A 187 16.36 -40.01 38.97
C PRO A 187 17.55 -40.45 39.83
N HIS A 188 17.34 -41.61 40.45
CA HIS A 188 18.34 -42.44 41.10
C HIS A 188 19.67 -42.50 40.35
N PRO A 189 20.81 -42.54 41.07
CA PRO A 189 22.11 -42.82 40.47
C PRO A 189 22.17 -44.29 40.05
N ALA A 190 22.32 -44.53 38.75
CA ALA A 190 22.61 -45.86 38.24
C ALA A 190 23.94 -46.36 38.82
N LYS A 191 23.83 -47.52 39.49
CA LYS A 191 24.91 -48.31 40.06
C LYS A 191 26.08 -48.46 39.10
N ARG A 192 27.27 -48.19 39.64
CA ARG A 192 28.55 -48.78 39.26
C ARG A 192 28.37 -50.27 39.01
N VAL A 193 28.57 -50.70 37.77
CA VAL A 193 29.08 -52.03 37.46
C VAL A 193 30.60 -51.85 37.34
N SER A 194 31.31 -52.22 38.41
CA SER A 194 32.74 -52.45 38.34
C SER A 194 32.94 -53.71 37.52
N ASP A 195 33.30 -53.56 36.26
CA ASP A 195 33.89 -54.65 35.51
C ASP A 195 35.37 -54.72 35.91
N GLY A 196 35.69 -55.80 36.62
CA GLY A 196 37.03 -56.10 37.08
C GLY A 196 37.86 -56.59 35.91
N SER A 197 38.63 -55.68 35.31
CA SER A 197 39.79 -56.05 34.52
C SER A 197 41.00 -56.06 35.45
N ASP A 198 41.27 -57.22 36.03
CA ASP A 198 42.56 -57.52 36.67
C ASP A 198 43.69 -57.28 35.66
N GLU A 199 44.42 -56.19 35.85
CA GLU A 199 45.74 -56.00 35.26
C GLU A 199 46.71 -57.03 35.86
N VAL A 200 46.75 -58.21 35.24
CA VAL A 200 47.89 -59.12 35.33
C VAL A 200 49.04 -58.44 34.59
N ARG A 201 49.82 -57.67 35.34
CA ARG A 201 51.08 -57.06 34.91
C ARG A 201 52.17 -58.13 34.79
N MET A 202 52.02 -59.02 33.80
CA MET A 202 53.09 -59.89 33.34
C MET A 202 54.02 -59.06 32.46
N ARG A 203 55.17 -58.65 33.02
CA ARG A 203 56.34 -58.20 32.25
C ARG A 203 56.85 -59.40 31.44
N ALA A 204 56.26 -59.64 30.27
CA ALA A 204 56.96 -60.34 29.22
C ALA A 204 57.89 -59.32 28.56
N GLY A 205 59.20 -59.55 28.64
CA GLY A 205 60.15 -58.89 27.76
C GLY A 205 59.92 -59.42 26.34
N THR A 206 58.91 -58.87 25.66
CA THR A 206 58.76 -59.06 24.22
C THR A 206 59.81 -58.21 23.55
N ASP A 207 60.74 -58.87 22.86
CA ASP A 207 61.70 -58.21 21.99
C ASP A 207 60.95 -57.26 21.05
N PRO A 208 61.46 -56.04 20.84
CA PRO A 208 60.80 -55.07 19.97
C PRO A 208 60.62 -55.64 18.57
N THR A 209 59.44 -55.44 18.00
CA THR A 209 59.19 -55.83 16.60
C THR A 209 60.18 -55.12 15.67
N PRO A 210 60.52 -55.69 14.49
CA PRO A 210 61.53 -55.10 13.61
C PRO A 210 61.22 -53.65 13.19
N LEU A 211 59.93 -53.29 13.06
CA LEU A 211 59.53 -51.91 12.78
C LEU A 211 59.68 -51.01 14.02
N ALA A 212 59.32 -51.48 15.21
CA ALA A 212 59.49 -50.72 16.45
C ALA A 212 60.98 -50.45 16.74
N SER A 213 61.85 -51.45 16.56
CA SER A 213 63.31 -51.30 16.70
C SER A 213 63.85 -50.24 15.74
N LEU A 214 63.45 -50.28 14.47
CA LEU A 214 63.86 -49.28 13.49
C LEU A 214 63.36 -47.87 13.86
N VAL A 215 62.10 -47.74 14.28
CA VAL A 215 61.56 -46.43 14.72
C VAL A 215 62.34 -45.88 15.92
N GLN A 216 62.73 -46.73 16.88
CA GLN A 216 63.59 -46.33 17.99
C GLN A 216 64.99 -45.89 17.52
N GLU A 217 65.61 -46.63 16.59
CA GLU A 217 66.91 -46.29 16.00
C GLU A 217 66.87 -44.95 15.26
N LEU A 218 65.75 -44.62 14.62
CA LEU A 218 65.52 -43.36 13.93
C LEU A 218 65.12 -42.20 14.87
N GLY A 219 65.24 -42.40 16.18
CA GLY A 219 65.03 -41.38 17.20
C GLY A 219 63.60 -41.33 17.76
N GLY A 220 62.76 -42.32 17.47
CA GLY A 220 61.41 -42.45 18.02
C GLY A 220 61.36 -42.75 19.52
N PRO A 221 60.16 -42.75 20.13
CA PRO A 221 60.01 -42.99 21.57
C PRO A 221 60.53 -44.37 22.00
N SER A 222 61.43 -44.37 22.99
CA SER A 222 62.13 -45.59 23.47
C SER A 222 61.22 -46.63 24.16
N ASP A 223 59.99 -46.26 24.49
CA ASP A 223 59.00 -47.11 25.15
C ASP A 223 58.11 -47.90 24.17
N ILE A 224 58.36 -47.80 22.86
CA ILE A 224 57.58 -48.49 21.82
C ILE A 224 58.18 -49.87 21.53
N SER A 225 57.51 -50.95 21.94
CA SER A 225 57.97 -52.33 21.75
C SER A 225 57.24 -53.10 20.65
N GLY A 226 56.22 -52.52 20.00
CA GLY A 226 55.45 -53.23 18.97
C GLY A 226 54.81 -52.33 17.92
N ASP A 227 54.50 -52.90 16.76
CA ASP A 227 53.92 -52.22 15.59
C ASP A 227 52.60 -51.50 15.94
N GLY A 228 51.78 -52.09 16.81
CA GLY A 228 50.53 -51.47 17.27
C GLY A 228 50.78 -50.18 18.05
N GLN A 229 51.86 -50.10 18.83
CA GLN A 229 52.22 -48.89 19.56
C GLN A 229 52.73 -47.80 18.59
N VAL A 230 53.52 -48.18 17.57
CA VAL A 230 53.91 -47.29 16.46
C VAL A 230 52.66 -46.71 15.78
N ALA A 231 51.66 -47.55 15.48
CA ALA A 231 50.42 -47.12 14.84
C ALA A 231 49.59 -46.16 15.73
N THR A 232 49.56 -46.37 17.05
CA THR A 232 48.80 -45.51 17.98
C THR A 232 49.48 -44.17 18.34
N ARG A 233 50.79 -44.05 18.08
CA ARG A 233 51.65 -42.89 18.33
C ARG A 233 52.35 -42.43 17.03
N LEU A 234 51.61 -42.49 15.94
CA LEU A 234 52.12 -42.33 14.59
C LEU A 234 52.69 -40.92 14.35
N LEU A 235 52.00 -39.89 14.82
CA LEU A 235 52.45 -38.50 14.69
C LEU A 235 53.68 -38.23 15.56
N GLU A 236 53.72 -38.78 16.77
CA GLU A 236 54.85 -38.63 17.67
C GLU A 236 56.10 -39.31 17.09
N CYS A 237 55.97 -40.53 16.57
CA CYS A 237 57.04 -41.23 15.87
C CYS A 237 57.51 -40.44 14.64
N ALA A 238 56.58 -39.92 13.82
CA ALA A 238 56.92 -39.11 12.65
C ALA A 238 57.62 -37.78 13.03
N ALA A 239 57.17 -37.13 14.10
CA ALA A 239 57.79 -35.90 14.60
C ALA A 239 59.21 -36.15 15.10
N ALA A 240 59.44 -37.26 15.80
CA ALA A 240 60.73 -37.67 16.32
C ALA A 240 61.72 -38.02 15.19
N MET A 241 61.24 -38.66 14.12
CA MET A 241 62.02 -39.04 12.94
C MET A 241 62.34 -37.87 11.98
N ARG A 242 62.10 -36.62 12.36
CA ARG A 242 62.33 -35.44 11.49
C ARG A 242 63.79 -35.31 11.02
N THR A 243 64.74 -35.87 11.77
CA THR A 243 66.19 -35.83 11.48
C THR A 243 66.70 -37.04 10.70
N ALA A 244 65.85 -38.05 10.45
CA ALA A 244 66.23 -39.25 9.69
C ALA A 244 66.64 -38.90 8.25
N THR A 245 67.61 -39.66 7.70
CA THR A 245 68.07 -39.47 6.32
C THR A 245 67.16 -40.17 5.31
N ASP A 246 67.23 -39.77 4.04
CA ASP A 246 66.43 -40.41 2.98
C ASP A 246 66.76 -41.90 2.79
N GLU A 247 67.99 -42.34 3.11
CA GLU A 247 68.37 -43.75 3.08
C GLU A 247 67.73 -44.52 4.23
N ASP A 248 67.75 -43.96 5.45
CA ASP A 248 67.08 -44.53 6.61
C ASP A 248 65.58 -44.72 6.34
N LEU A 249 64.94 -43.71 5.74
CA LEU A 249 63.52 -43.76 5.45
C LEU A 249 63.16 -44.73 4.31
N LYS A 250 64.09 -45.06 3.41
CA LYS A 250 63.86 -46.11 2.39
C LYS A 250 63.78 -47.51 3.01
N THR A 251 64.41 -47.73 4.17
CA THR A 251 64.29 -49.03 4.87
C THR A 251 62.86 -49.30 5.34
N LEU A 252 62.05 -48.26 5.59
CA LEU A 252 60.62 -48.42 5.91
C LEU A 252 59.80 -48.98 4.74
N LEU A 253 60.27 -48.84 3.51
CA LEU A 253 59.58 -49.36 2.31
C LEU A 253 59.83 -50.86 2.08
N THR A 254 60.79 -51.48 2.78
CA THR A 254 61.12 -52.91 2.62
C THR A 254 60.26 -53.83 3.48
N PHE A 255 59.48 -53.27 4.42
CA PHE A 255 58.56 -54.04 5.25
C PHE A 255 57.40 -54.61 4.44
N GLU A 256 57.01 -55.86 4.74
CA GLU A 256 55.87 -56.55 4.15
C GLU A 256 54.76 -56.80 5.19
N GLY A 257 53.56 -57.15 4.72
CA GLY A 257 52.43 -57.46 5.60
C GLY A 257 51.91 -56.27 6.41
N PRO A 258 51.40 -56.46 7.64
CA PRO A 258 50.75 -55.40 8.43
C PRO A 258 51.71 -54.27 8.85
N SER A 259 53.01 -54.58 8.96
CA SER A 259 54.06 -53.59 9.23
C SER A 259 54.26 -52.65 8.04
N ARG A 260 53.97 -53.10 6.81
CA ARG A 260 54.07 -52.26 5.59
C ARG A 260 53.13 -51.07 5.62
N ASP A 261 51.87 -51.28 6.04
CA ASP A 261 50.87 -50.22 6.06
C ASP A 261 51.17 -49.20 7.15
N THR A 262 51.63 -49.67 8.32
CA THR A 262 52.11 -48.80 9.40
C THR A 262 53.35 -48.01 8.99
N ALA A 263 54.31 -48.64 8.32
CA ALA A 263 55.51 -47.98 7.81
C ALA A 263 55.18 -46.94 6.72
N ARG A 264 54.24 -47.25 5.81
CA ARG A 264 53.74 -46.30 4.80
C ARG A 264 52.98 -45.14 5.41
N ALA A 265 52.15 -45.40 6.42
CA ALA A 265 51.45 -44.37 7.18
C ALA A 265 52.42 -43.43 7.89
N LEU A 266 53.47 -43.99 8.50
CA LEU A 266 54.53 -43.24 9.15
C LEU A 266 55.31 -42.38 8.14
N LEU A 267 55.68 -42.94 6.98
CA LEU A 267 56.29 -42.18 5.88
C LEU A 267 55.36 -41.07 5.36
N ALA A 268 54.05 -41.32 5.29
CA ALA A 268 53.07 -40.33 4.90
C ALA A 268 52.95 -39.19 5.92
N ALA A 269 53.17 -39.46 7.22
CA ALA A 269 53.11 -38.48 8.29
C ALA A 269 54.35 -37.58 8.37
N LEU A 270 55.47 -38.01 7.77
CA LEU A 270 56.70 -37.22 7.76
C LEU A 270 56.55 -35.94 6.92
N PRO A 271 57.02 -34.78 7.42
CA PRO A 271 57.03 -33.53 6.67
C PRO A 271 57.75 -33.65 5.31
N ARG A 272 58.78 -34.50 5.21
CA ARG A 272 59.59 -34.73 4.00
C ARG A 272 59.13 -35.92 3.13
N GLY A 273 58.18 -36.72 3.60
CA GLY A 273 57.86 -38.03 3.02
C GLY A 273 57.39 -38.01 1.55
N ALA A 274 56.90 -36.87 1.05
CA ALA A 274 56.45 -36.72 -0.34
C ALA A 274 57.55 -36.88 -1.39
N ARG A 275 58.84 -36.76 -1.01
CA ARG A 275 59.96 -36.99 -1.95
C ARG A 275 60.35 -38.46 -2.08
N LEU A 276 60.00 -39.27 -1.08
CA LEU A 276 60.37 -40.69 -1.00
C LEU A 276 59.29 -41.58 -1.59
N LEU A 277 58.03 -41.20 -1.41
CA LEU A 277 56.87 -41.81 -2.03
C LEU A 277 56.72 -41.16 -3.41
N GLY A 278 57.25 -41.79 -4.47
CA GLY A 278 57.28 -41.20 -5.81
C GLY A 278 55.91 -40.73 -6.29
N ALA A 279 55.86 -39.74 -7.19
CA ALA A 279 54.64 -39.06 -7.63
C ALA A 279 53.54 -39.96 -8.24
N SER A 280 53.84 -41.23 -8.54
CA SER A 280 52.92 -42.18 -9.15
C SER A 280 52.30 -43.19 -8.16
N GLU A 281 52.79 -43.25 -6.93
CA GLU A 281 52.26 -44.19 -5.92
C GLU A 281 51.37 -43.44 -4.93
N SER A 282 50.04 -43.67 -5.00
CA SER A 282 49.17 -43.30 -3.89
C SER A 282 49.68 -44.05 -2.65
N PRO A 283 50.05 -43.34 -1.57
CA PRO A 283 50.76 -43.96 -0.46
C PRO A 283 49.95 -45.01 0.29
N LEU A 284 48.62 -44.91 0.22
CA LEU A 284 47.65 -45.78 0.87
C LEU A 284 46.42 -45.94 -0.03
N ASP A 285 45.71 -47.06 0.11
CA ASP A 285 44.35 -47.21 -0.42
C ASP A 285 43.34 -46.48 0.47
N ASP A 286 42.10 -46.29 -0.01
CA ASP A 286 41.07 -45.52 0.72
C ASP A 286 40.81 -46.05 2.14
N VAL A 287 40.86 -47.38 2.30
CA VAL A 287 40.59 -48.05 3.59
C VAL A 287 41.74 -47.80 4.57
N SER A 288 42.98 -47.95 4.12
CA SER A 288 44.16 -47.71 4.97
C SER A 288 44.31 -46.22 5.26
N ALA A 289 44.03 -45.33 4.30
CA ALA A 289 44.02 -43.89 4.53
C ALA A 289 43.00 -43.50 5.62
N ALA A 290 41.78 -44.07 5.58
CA ALA A 290 40.78 -43.85 6.61
C ALA A 290 41.23 -44.38 7.99
N ALA A 291 41.81 -45.58 8.05
CA ALA A 291 42.32 -46.17 9.29
C ALA A 291 43.46 -45.33 9.91
N VAL A 292 44.38 -44.83 9.07
CA VAL A 292 45.47 -43.95 9.51
C VAL A 292 44.93 -42.63 10.02
N LEU A 293 43.96 -42.03 9.34
CA LEU A 293 43.33 -40.79 9.78
C LEU A 293 42.54 -40.95 11.10
N GLU A 294 41.90 -42.11 11.34
CA GLU A 294 41.28 -42.42 12.63
C GLU A 294 42.31 -42.50 13.76
N LEU A 295 43.46 -43.15 13.50
CA LEU A 295 44.56 -43.24 14.48
C LEU A 295 45.10 -41.84 14.81
N VAL A 296 45.30 -41.01 13.80
CA VAL A 296 45.75 -39.62 13.91
C VAL A 296 44.77 -38.77 14.70
N ALA A 297 43.46 -38.87 14.41
CA ALA A 297 42.42 -38.18 15.16
C ALA A 297 42.41 -38.62 16.63
N GLY A 298 42.56 -39.92 16.89
CA GLY A 298 42.63 -40.48 18.23
C GLY A 298 43.88 -40.07 19.02
N GLU A 299 45.04 -40.00 18.36
CA GLU A 299 46.31 -39.55 18.96
C GLU A 299 46.23 -38.08 19.38
N LEU A 300 45.74 -37.21 18.48
CA LEU A 300 45.56 -35.79 18.77
C LEU A 300 44.53 -35.53 19.87
N ALA A 301 43.46 -36.31 19.92
CA ALA A 301 42.46 -36.22 20.99
C ALA A 301 43.05 -36.58 22.36
N ARG A 302 43.98 -37.55 22.41
CA ARG A 302 44.66 -38.02 23.64
C ARG A 302 45.83 -37.14 24.08
N ALA A 303 46.49 -36.45 23.16
CA ALA A 303 47.65 -35.60 23.45
C ALA A 303 47.28 -34.46 24.43
N ASP A 304 48.23 -34.06 25.29
CA ASP A 304 48.09 -32.84 26.11
C ASP A 304 48.29 -31.56 25.28
N ASP A 305 48.03 -30.38 25.85
CA ASP A 305 48.12 -29.11 25.11
C ASP A 305 49.52 -28.84 24.53
N SER A 306 50.58 -29.24 25.24
CA SER A 306 51.97 -29.06 24.78
C SER A 306 52.31 -30.00 23.62
N SER A 307 51.87 -31.24 23.71
CA SER A 307 52.05 -32.27 22.70
C SER A 307 51.22 -31.96 21.47
N ARG A 308 50.00 -31.46 21.64
CA ARG A 308 49.12 -31.05 20.54
C ARG A 308 49.74 -29.99 19.64
N GLU A 309 50.42 -29.01 20.22
CA GLU A 309 51.13 -27.98 19.44
C GLU A 309 52.25 -28.60 18.59
N ALA A 310 53.02 -29.53 19.17
CA ALA A 310 54.09 -30.23 18.47
C ALA A 310 53.57 -31.19 17.37
N LEU A 311 52.45 -31.87 17.62
CA LEU A 311 51.85 -32.86 16.70
C LEU A 311 50.98 -32.22 15.60
N GLY A 312 50.54 -30.97 15.76
CA GLY A 312 49.63 -30.29 14.83
C GLY A 312 50.20 -30.09 13.42
N VAL A 313 51.51 -29.84 13.30
CA VAL A 313 52.18 -29.68 11.99
C VAL A 313 52.28 -31.00 11.24
N PRO A 314 52.81 -32.11 11.82
CA PRO A 314 52.75 -33.44 11.22
C PRO A 314 51.33 -33.89 10.85
N ALA A 315 50.36 -33.66 11.74
CA ALA A 315 48.97 -34.02 11.50
C ALA A 315 48.42 -33.39 10.23
N VAL A 316 48.65 -32.09 10.04
CA VAL A 316 48.14 -31.40 8.86
C VAL A 316 48.88 -31.73 7.60
N ALA A 317 50.20 -31.90 7.65
CA ALA A 317 50.94 -32.39 6.49
C ALA A 317 50.42 -33.76 6.03
N LEU A 318 50.08 -34.65 6.97
CA LEU A 318 49.49 -35.95 6.69
C LEU A 318 48.08 -35.83 6.10
N ILE A 319 47.19 -35.06 6.75
CA ILE A 319 45.82 -34.88 6.29
C ILE A 319 45.81 -34.24 4.90
N GLU A 320 46.58 -33.16 4.67
CA GLU A 320 46.68 -32.53 3.35
C GLU A 320 47.14 -33.52 2.28
N ARG A 321 48.15 -34.35 2.57
CA ARG A 321 48.65 -35.35 1.64
C ARG A 321 47.60 -36.41 1.31
N LEU A 322 46.91 -36.93 2.31
CA LEU A 322 45.85 -37.94 2.12
C LEU A 322 44.58 -37.37 1.50
N MET A 323 44.34 -36.06 1.65
CA MET A 323 43.19 -35.37 1.08
C MET A 323 43.46 -34.77 -0.30
N THR A 324 44.71 -34.82 -0.81
CA THR A 324 45.05 -34.29 -2.13
C THR A 324 44.41 -35.17 -3.23
N PRO A 325 43.79 -34.58 -4.29
CA PRO A 325 43.04 -35.34 -5.29
C PRO A 325 43.93 -36.36 -6.02
N PRO A 326 43.37 -37.46 -6.56
CA PRO A 326 42.02 -37.50 -7.15
C PRO A 326 40.85 -38.01 -6.30
N GLN A 327 41.02 -38.56 -5.08
CA GLN A 327 39.89 -39.25 -4.41
C GLN A 327 39.78 -39.02 -2.90
N PRO A 328 39.18 -37.91 -2.43
CA PRO A 328 38.58 -37.85 -1.09
C PRO A 328 37.27 -38.68 -1.00
N ALA A 329 37.09 -39.68 -1.86
CA ALA A 329 35.79 -40.21 -2.24
C ALA A 329 35.19 -41.23 -1.25
N ARG A 330 35.85 -41.59 -0.14
CA ARG A 330 35.37 -42.66 0.75
C ARG A 330 35.63 -42.49 2.25
N LEU A 331 36.03 -41.31 2.72
CA LEU A 331 36.18 -41.12 4.17
C LEU A 331 34.81 -41.18 4.88
N PRO A 332 34.66 -41.96 5.97
CA PRO A 332 33.45 -41.97 6.78
C PRO A 332 33.12 -40.58 7.32
N VAL A 333 31.83 -40.23 7.38
CA VAL A 333 31.34 -38.96 7.93
C VAL A 333 31.80 -38.76 9.40
N SER A 334 31.84 -39.84 10.19
CA SER A 334 32.34 -39.84 11.57
C SER A 334 33.79 -39.35 11.68
N LEU A 335 34.64 -39.86 10.79
CA LEU A 335 36.05 -39.50 10.74
C LEU A 335 36.23 -38.03 10.34
N LEU A 336 35.50 -37.57 9.32
CA LEU A 336 35.53 -36.17 8.91
C LEU A 336 35.11 -35.23 10.05
N VAL A 337 34.07 -35.59 10.81
CA VAL A 337 33.63 -34.85 12.00
C VAL A 337 34.74 -34.78 13.04
N ARG A 338 35.37 -35.91 13.39
CA ARG A 338 36.47 -35.97 14.35
C ARG A 338 37.66 -35.13 13.91
N LEU A 339 38.07 -35.24 12.64
CA LEU A 339 39.18 -34.46 12.09
C LEU A 339 38.89 -32.95 12.16
N VAL A 340 37.69 -32.51 11.80
CA VAL A 340 37.28 -31.10 11.94
C VAL A 340 37.34 -30.64 13.40
N VAL A 341 36.81 -31.44 14.33
CA VAL A 341 36.81 -31.12 15.76
C VAL A 341 38.24 -30.98 16.30
N VAL A 342 39.07 -31.98 16.05
CA VAL A 342 40.46 -32.05 16.53
C VAL A 342 41.29 -30.90 15.95
N LEU A 343 41.21 -30.64 14.64
CA LEU A 343 41.95 -29.53 14.03
C LEU A 343 41.49 -28.17 14.54
N SER A 344 40.18 -28.00 14.72
CA SER A 344 39.64 -26.74 15.19
C SER A 344 40.01 -26.41 16.63
N THR A 345 40.24 -27.41 17.47
CA THR A 345 40.49 -27.22 18.90
C THR A 345 41.97 -27.00 19.21
N HIS A 346 42.87 -27.46 18.35
CA HIS A 346 44.26 -27.71 18.75
C HIS A 346 45.33 -27.00 17.93
N VAL A 347 45.02 -26.35 16.80
CA VAL A 347 46.07 -25.73 15.97
C VAL A 347 45.86 -24.23 15.73
N ALA A 348 46.84 -23.43 16.16
CA ALA A 348 46.78 -21.97 16.13
C ALA A 348 47.10 -21.39 14.73
N ASN A 349 46.06 -21.02 13.96
CA ASN A 349 46.00 -20.07 12.82
C ASN A 349 46.37 -20.49 11.35
N PRO A 350 47.38 -21.30 10.98
CA PRO A 350 47.70 -21.53 9.56
C PRO A 350 46.86 -22.63 8.89
N GLN A 351 45.85 -23.21 9.55
CA GLN A 351 45.13 -24.40 9.05
C GLN A 351 43.66 -24.14 8.72
N ARG A 352 43.33 -22.86 8.53
CA ARG A 352 42.00 -22.44 8.12
C ARG A 352 41.61 -23.07 6.78
N GLU A 353 42.53 -23.14 5.81
CA GLU A 353 42.28 -23.74 4.50
C GLU A 353 41.94 -25.24 4.59
N LEU A 354 42.68 -26.00 5.41
CA LEU A 354 42.39 -27.42 5.59
C LEU A 354 41.04 -27.64 6.27
N SER A 355 40.73 -26.85 7.31
CA SER A 355 39.44 -26.91 8.00
C SER A 355 38.29 -26.57 7.05
N GLU A 356 38.45 -25.54 6.22
CA GLU A 356 37.48 -25.17 5.19
C GLU A 356 37.30 -26.28 4.15
N ARG A 357 38.39 -26.94 3.73
CA ARG A 357 38.34 -28.06 2.78
C ARG A 357 37.63 -29.28 3.37
N LEU A 358 37.95 -29.67 4.60
CA LEU A 358 37.30 -30.79 5.29
C LEU A 358 35.81 -30.53 5.49
N LEU A 359 35.44 -29.31 5.89
CA LEU A 359 34.03 -28.93 6.04
C LEU A 359 33.28 -28.90 4.71
N THR A 360 33.95 -28.50 3.62
CA THR A 360 33.35 -28.55 2.28
C THR A 360 33.05 -29.99 1.87
N ILE A 361 34.00 -30.91 2.07
CA ILE A 361 33.81 -32.34 1.79
C ILE A 361 32.72 -32.94 2.68
N LEU A 362 32.70 -32.57 3.96
CA LEU A 362 31.65 -32.98 4.89
C LEU A 362 30.27 -32.45 4.45
N ALA A 363 30.19 -31.20 3.98
CA ALA A 363 28.96 -30.62 3.45
C ALA A 363 28.45 -31.35 2.20
N GLU A 364 29.34 -31.73 1.29
CA GLU A 364 29.00 -32.53 0.10
C GLU A 364 28.47 -33.91 0.49
N ARG A 365 29.09 -34.57 1.48
CA ARG A 365 28.64 -35.87 2.00
C ARG A 365 27.27 -35.80 2.64
N LEU A 366 27.05 -34.81 3.49
CA LEU A 366 25.75 -34.61 4.14
C LEU A 366 24.61 -34.37 3.13
N ARG A 367 24.91 -33.81 1.95
CA ARG A 367 23.92 -33.66 0.88
C ARG A 367 23.61 -34.97 0.15
N GLY A 368 24.59 -35.86 0.02
CA GLY A 368 24.43 -37.15 -0.67
C GLY A 368 23.80 -38.25 0.19
N GLU A 369 24.04 -38.25 1.50
CA GLU A 369 23.69 -39.35 2.42
C GLU A 369 22.67 -38.91 3.48
N SER A 370 21.43 -38.63 3.06
CA SER A 370 20.36 -38.12 3.93
C SER A 370 20.01 -39.02 5.13
N ASN A 371 20.23 -40.34 5.03
CA ASN A 371 19.79 -41.30 6.05
C ASN A 371 20.83 -41.59 7.16
N HIS A 372 22.12 -41.35 6.94
CA HIS A 372 23.20 -41.74 7.88
C HIS A 372 23.63 -40.60 8.81
N ALA A 373 23.26 -39.36 8.51
CA ALA A 373 23.63 -38.20 9.30
C ALA A 373 23.00 -38.22 10.72
N SER A 374 21.85 -38.89 10.91
CA SER A 374 21.01 -38.78 12.11
C SER A 374 21.68 -39.25 13.40
N ASN A 375 22.57 -40.25 13.32
CA ASN A 375 23.22 -40.83 14.49
C ASN A 375 24.63 -40.27 14.75
N LEU A 376 25.31 -39.80 13.70
CA LEU A 376 26.74 -39.47 13.75
C LEU A 376 27.06 -38.11 14.37
N LEU A 377 26.05 -37.25 14.52
CA LEU A 377 26.27 -35.89 14.98
C LEU A 377 26.00 -35.72 16.48
N GLN A 378 25.10 -36.49 17.11
CA GLN A 378 24.59 -36.16 18.44
C GLN A 378 25.68 -35.95 19.52
N ASP A 379 26.74 -36.76 19.54
CA ASP A 379 27.78 -36.68 20.56
C ASP A 379 28.80 -35.54 20.32
N ASP A 380 29.08 -35.20 19.05
CA ASP A 380 30.12 -34.23 18.67
C ASP A 380 29.59 -32.88 18.17
N LEU A 381 28.25 -32.70 18.09
CA LEU A 381 27.60 -31.51 17.53
C LEU A 381 28.12 -30.19 18.10
N ARG A 382 28.34 -30.13 19.41
CA ARG A 382 28.84 -28.91 20.08
C ARG A 382 30.29 -28.60 19.72
N ALA A 383 31.10 -29.64 19.51
CA ALA A 383 32.49 -29.46 19.12
C ALA A 383 32.58 -29.02 17.65
N VAL A 384 31.78 -29.62 16.77
CA VAL A 384 31.68 -29.20 15.37
C VAL A 384 31.13 -27.79 15.26
N ALA A 385 30.08 -27.43 15.99
CA ALA A 385 29.54 -26.07 15.96
C ALA A 385 30.55 -25.02 16.42
N ARG A 386 31.37 -25.33 17.44
CA ARG A 386 32.49 -24.47 17.84
C ARG A 386 33.55 -24.36 16.75
N ALA A 387 33.87 -25.47 16.08
CA ALA A 387 34.81 -25.51 14.95
C ALA A 387 34.35 -24.60 13.80
N VAL A 388 33.12 -24.84 13.36
CA VAL A 388 32.45 -24.10 12.29
C VAL A 388 32.28 -22.62 12.65
N GLY A 389 31.97 -22.31 13.91
CA GLY A 389 31.76 -20.95 14.40
C GLY A 389 32.98 -20.05 14.34
N ARG A 390 34.19 -20.61 14.23
CA ARG A 390 35.46 -19.88 14.05
C ARG A 390 35.70 -19.44 12.60
N LEU A 391 35.00 -20.03 11.64
CA LEU A 391 35.10 -19.67 10.23
C LEU A 391 34.15 -18.52 9.90
N PRO A 392 34.52 -17.63 8.96
CA PRO A 392 33.62 -16.57 8.54
C PRO A 392 32.41 -17.11 7.79
N LEU A 393 31.36 -16.33 7.84
CA LEU A 393 30.09 -16.63 7.19
C LEU A 393 30.07 -15.91 5.84
N ASP A 394 30.51 -16.60 4.77
CA ASP A 394 30.62 -16.04 3.42
C ASP A 394 29.71 -16.77 2.42
N ALA A 395 29.39 -16.16 1.27
CA ALA A 395 28.53 -16.75 0.23
C ALA A 395 28.95 -18.17 -0.20
N ARG A 396 30.26 -18.39 -0.34
CA ARG A 396 30.87 -19.66 -0.76
C ARG A 396 31.75 -20.29 0.32
N GLY A 397 31.73 -19.73 1.52
CA GLY A 397 32.56 -20.21 2.63
C GLY A 397 32.13 -21.60 3.10
N ALA A 398 33.09 -22.38 3.60
CA ALA A 398 32.84 -23.74 4.08
C ALA A 398 31.79 -23.80 5.19
N ARG A 399 31.76 -22.78 6.08
CA ARG A 399 30.72 -22.63 7.12
C ARG A 399 29.32 -22.55 6.53
N SER A 400 29.11 -21.68 5.55
CA SER A 400 27.81 -21.50 4.91
C SER A 400 27.38 -22.75 4.14
N LEU A 401 28.31 -23.40 3.44
CA LEU A 401 28.07 -24.66 2.74
C LEU A 401 27.65 -25.78 3.70
N PHE A 402 28.36 -25.90 4.82
CA PHE A 402 28.10 -26.90 5.85
C PHE A 402 26.77 -26.66 6.56
N ILE A 403 26.47 -25.44 7.03
CA ILE A 403 25.19 -25.15 7.68
C ILE A 403 24.03 -25.34 6.69
N ALA A 404 24.20 -24.99 5.42
CA ALA A 404 23.19 -25.25 4.39
C ALA A 404 22.95 -26.76 4.17
N ALA A 405 24.02 -27.55 4.11
CA ALA A 405 23.92 -29.01 4.01
C ALA A 405 23.27 -29.62 5.25
N LEU A 406 23.65 -29.16 6.45
CA LEU A 406 23.07 -29.57 7.72
C LEU A 406 21.59 -29.20 7.79
N PHE A 407 21.19 -28.02 7.33
CA PHE A 407 19.79 -27.62 7.27
C PHE A 407 18.99 -28.50 6.30
N HIS A 408 19.58 -28.89 5.17
CA HIS A 408 18.93 -29.80 4.22
C HIS A 408 18.73 -31.21 4.80
N ALA A 409 19.74 -31.76 5.47
CA ALA A 409 19.68 -33.10 6.05
C ALA A 409 18.89 -33.14 7.37
N GLN A 410 19.08 -32.16 8.25
CA GLN A 410 18.55 -32.10 9.62
C GLN A 410 18.16 -30.66 10.03
N PRO A 411 17.00 -30.15 9.56
CA PRO A 411 16.54 -28.80 9.89
C PRO A 411 16.47 -28.52 11.40
N ALA A 412 16.07 -29.51 12.21
CA ALA A 412 15.95 -29.38 13.66
C ALA A 412 17.28 -29.07 14.35
N VAL A 413 18.39 -29.64 13.85
CA VAL A 413 19.73 -29.42 14.39
C VAL A 413 20.30 -28.09 13.92
N ALA A 414 20.11 -27.73 12.65
CA ALA A 414 20.54 -26.43 12.11
C ALA A 414 19.81 -25.23 12.77
N ARG A 415 18.60 -25.44 13.29
CA ARG A 415 17.83 -24.46 14.07
C ARG A 415 18.37 -24.22 15.49
N GLN A 416 19.39 -24.95 15.94
CA GLN A 416 19.98 -24.74 17.27
C GLN A 416 20.87 -23.49 17.31
N PRO A 417 20.94 -22.77 18.45
CA PRO A 417 21.65 -21.50 18.56
C PRO A 417 23.16 -21.61 18.34
N ILE A 418 23.75 -22.77 18.61
CA ILE A 418 25.20 -23.00 18.53
C ILE A 418 25.79 -22.73 17.13
N TRP A 419 25.00 -22.85 16.07
CA TRP A 419 25.44 -22.61 14.69
C TRP A 419 25.50 -21.11 14.33
N TRP A 420 24.78 -20.29 15.09
CA TRP A 420 24.54 -18.87 14.81
C TRP A 420 25.24 -17.94 15.81
N ALA A 421 25.92 -18.48 16.84
CA ALA A 421 26.49 -17.73 17.96
C ALA A 421 27.51 -16.63 17.60
N THR A 422 28.08 -16.67 16.39
CA THR A 422 29.06 -15.69 15.89
C THR A 422 28.61 -15.02 14.59
N ALA A 423 27.33 -15.14 14.22
CA ALA A 423 26.79 -14.52 13.03
C ALA A 423 26.59 -13.02 13.25
N ASP A 424 27.22 -12.20 12.41
CA ASP A 424 27.01 -10.77 12.35
C ASP A 424 26.24 -10.38 11.08
N PHE A 425 25.85 -9.11 10.97
CA PHE A 425 25.06 -8.64 9.83
C PHE A 425 25.81 -8.81 8.50
N ALA A 426 27.11 -8.49 8.48
CA ALA A 426 27.92 -8.58 7.26
C ALA A 426 28.05 -10.03 6.78
N GLY A 427 28.32 -10.97 7.68
CA GLY A 427 28.42 -12.38 7.36
C GLY A 427 27.09 -13.00 6.95
N LEU A 428 25.99 -12.65 7.63
CA LEU A 428 24.65 -13.10 7.21
C LEU A 428 24.28 -12.56 5.82
N SER A 429 24.57 -11.28 5.55
CA SER A 429 24.34 -10.67 4.25
C SER A 429 25.18 -11.31 3.15
N ALA A 430 26.44 -11.64 3.42
CA ALA A 430 27.29 -12.32 2.46
C ALA A 430 26.81 -13.76 2.20
N ALA A 431 26.48 -14.52 3.24
CA ALA A 431 26.05 -15.90 3.12
C ALA A 431 24.67 -16.07 2.47
N ALA A 432 23.78 -15.08 2.59
CA ALA A 432 22.49 -15.05 1.90
C ALA A 432 22.61 -15.03 0.36
N ALA A 433 23.74 -14.58 -0.20
CA ALA A 433 23.98 -14.68 -1.65
C ALA A 433 24.37 -16.10 -2.11
N GLY A 434 24.47 -17.07 -1.19
CA GLY A 434 24.94 -18.42 -1.45
C GLY A 434 23.94 -19.52 -1.08
N PRO A 435 24.43 -20.77 -0.90
CA PRO A 435 23.58 -21.92 -0.57
C PRO A 435 22.83 -21.82 0.77
N LEU A 436 23.25 -20.90 1.65
CA LEU A 436 22.62 -20.68 2.95
C LEU A 436 21.29 -19.89 2.86
N SER A 437 20.99 -19.24 1.73
CA SER A 437 19.77 -18.45 1.52
C SER A 437 18.49 -19.19 1.92
N ARG A 438 18.38 -20.47 1.57
CA ARG A 438 17.23 -21.32 1.90
C ARG A 438 17.07 -21.53 3.41
N ALA A 439 18.17 -21.67 4.15
CA ALA A 439 18.12 -21.80 5.61
C ALA A 439 17.78 -20.46 6.27
N LEU A 440 18.32 -19.35 5.75
CA LEU A 440 17.99 -18.00 6.25
C LEU A 440 16.54 -17.60 5.98
N SER A 441 15.91 -18.20 4.95
CA SER A 441 14.49 -18.03 4.65
C SER A 441 13.55 -18.78 5.61
N ASP A 442 14.05 -19.76 6.37
CA ASP A 442 13.26 -20.47 7.39
C ASP A 442 12.73 -19.49 8.44
N GLU A 443 11.46 -19.62 8.82
CA GLU A 443 10.82 -18.68 9.74
C GLU A 443 11.45 -18.73 11.14
N VAL A 444 11.77 -19.93 11.64
CA VAL A 444 12.34 -20.12 12.97
C VAL A 444 13.74 -19.52 13.04
N ILE A 445 14.58 -19.77 12.02
CA ILE A 445 15.93 -19.20 11.94
C ILE A 445 15.86 -17.68 11.76
N GLY A 446 14.98 -17.22 10.87
CA GLY A 446 14.74 -15.80 10.62
C GLY A 446 14.39 -15.03 11.89
N GLN A 447 13.38 -15.50 12.63
CA GLN A 447 12.92 -14.85 13.85
C GLN A 447 13.92 -14.95 15.01
N LYS A 448 14.55 -16.12 15.23
CA LYS A 448 15.42 -16.33 16.40
C LYS A 448 16.83 -15.78 16.25
N TYR A 449 17.37 -15.74 15.03
CA TYR A 449 18.79 -15.45 14.81
C TYR A 449 19.02 -14.27 13.85
N VAL A 450 18.29 -14.22 12.72
CA VAL A 450 18.51 -13.15 11.73
C VAL A 450 17.94 -11.82 12.23
N ALA A 451 16.70 -11.81 12.72
CA ALA A 451 16.03 -10.59 13.17
C ALA A 451 16.78 -9.87 14.31
N PRO A 452 17.25 -10.56 15.39
CA PRO A 452 18.04 -9.90 16.43
C PRO A 452 19.33 -9.27 15.91
N VAL A 453 20.02 -9.92 14.97
CA VAL A 453 21.25 -9.39 14.37
C VAL A 453 20.96 -8.16 13.51
N VAL A 454 19.87 -8.18 12.72
CA VAL A 454 19.42 -7.02 11.93
C VAL A 454 19.04 -5.85 12.84
N VAL A 455 18.28 -6.11 13.90
CA VAL A 455 17.88 -5.07 14.88
C VAL A 455 19.09 -4.48 15.58
N ALA A 456 19.99 -5.33 16.10
CA ALA A 456 21.22 -4.86 16.76
C ALA A 456 22.09 -4.03 15.82
N TYR A 457 22.21 -4.43 14.55
CA TYR A 457 22.93 -3.66 13.54
C TYR A 457 22.28 -2.29 13.29
N MET A 458 20.95 -2.24 13.14
CA MET A 458 20.18 -0.99 12.98
C MET A 458 20.32 -0.06 14.19
N GLU A 459 20.38 -0.60 15.40
CA GLU A 459 20.50 0.19 16.62
C GLU A 459 21.81 0.97 16.72
N VAL A 460 22.92 0.38 16.29
CA VAL A 460 24.26 1.01 16.38
C VAL A 460 24.65 1.80 15.13
N MET A 461 23.89 1.67 14.04
CA MET A 461 24.26 2.26 12.77
C MET A 461 24.03 3.78 12.73
N SER A 462 25.08 4.51 12.33
CA SER A 462 25.08 5.98 12.19
C SER A 462 25.72 6.48 10.90
N THR A 463 26.12 5.58 9.99
CA THR A 463 26.84 5.94 8.76
C THR A 463 26.02 5.65 7.51
N ARG A 464 26.25 6.46 6.46
CA ARG A 464 25.66 6.26 5.13
C ARG A 464 26.01 4.89 4.52
N ARG A 465 27.23 4.39 4.75
CA ARG A 465 27.65 3.06 4.30
C ARG A 465 26.79 1.96 4.94
N GLY A 466 26.52 2.07 6.24
CA GLY A 466 25.61 1.15 6.91
C GLY A 466 24.20 1.23 6.33
N LEU A 467 23.67 2.44 6.14
CA LEU A 467 22.34 2.63 5.55
C LEU A 467 22.22 1.96 4.18
N ALA A 468 23.22 2.14 3.31
CA ALA A 468 23.29 1.46 2.03
C ALA A 468 23.36 -0.07 2.16
N ALA A 469 24.06 -0.59 3.18
CA ALA A 469 24.11 -2.04 3.44
C ALA A 469 22.75 -2.61 3.86
N ILE A 470 21.92 -1.86 4.60
CA ILE A 470 20.55 -2.27 4.94
C ILE A 470 19.65 -2.23 3.70
N LEU A 471 19.71 -1.15 2.92
CA LEU A 471 18.88 -0.99 1.72
C LEU A 471 19.25 -2.01 0.63
N GLY A 472 20.52 -2.39 0.54
CA GLY A 472 21.01 -3.44 -0.36
C GLY A 472 21.03 -4.84 0.25
N SER A 473 20.39 -5.03 1.42
CA SER A 473 20.39 -6.33 2.08
C SER A 473 19.60 -7.38 1.27
N PRO A 474 20.04 -8.65 1.26
CA PRO A 474 19.30 -9.74 0.63
C PRO A 474 17.88 -9.89 1.22
N PRO A 475 16.91 -10.43 0.45
CA PRO A 475 15.50 -10.50 0.85
C PRO A 475 15.28 -11.21 2.19
N GLU A 476 16.12 -12.19 2.52
CA GLU A 476 16.09 -12.94 3.78
C GLU A 476 16.35 -12.07 5.01
N LEU A 477 17.17 -11.02 4.87
CA LEU A 477 17.44 -10.03 5.91
C LEU A 477 16.47 -8.85 5.82
N ALA A 478 16.19 -8.38 4.60
CA ALA A 478 15.32 -7.23 4.34
C ALA A 478 13.91 -7.41 4.93
N ARG A 479 13.38 -8.64 4.93
CA ARG A 479 12.07 -8.96 5.55
C ARG A 479 12.00 -8.68 7.06
N HIS A 480 13.14 -8.58 7.73
CA HIS A 480 13.23 -8.28 9.17
C HIS A 480 13.49 -6.80 9.46
N VAL A 481 13.63 -5.96 8.42
CA VAL A 481 13.80 -4.52 8.55
C VAL A 481 12.43 -3.87 8.75
N SER A 482 12.11 -3.46 9.97
CA SER A 482 10.87 -2.70 10.22
C SER A 482 10.95 -1.29 9.65
N GLY A 483 9.85 -0.80 9.08
CA GLY A 483 9.77 0.55 8.53
C GLY A 483 10.08 1.65 9.56
N ASP A 484 9.65 1.46 10.82
CA ASP A 484 9.92 2.41 11.89
C ASP A 484 11.38 2.39 12.34
N ALA A 485 12.01 1.21 12.45
CA ALA A 485 13.44 1.14 12.74
C ALA A 485 14.25 1.76 11.60
N LEU A 486 13.88 1.52 10.33
CA LEU A 486 14.55 2.11 9.17
C LEU A 486 14.41 3.64 9.17
N ARG A 487 13.24 4.17 9.54
CA ARG A 487 13.02 5.61 9.71
C ARG A 487 13.92 6.20 10.80
N ARG A 488 14.00 5.56 11.98
CA ARG A 488 14.88 6.02 13.07
C ARG A 488 16.35 6.01 12.67
N VAL A 489 16.76 4.95 12.00
CA VAL A 489 18.08 4.81 11.38
C VAL A 489 18.35 5.96 10.41
N TRP A 490 17.41 6.25 9.51
CA TRP A 490 17.59 7.29 8.50
C TRP A 490 17.72 8.67 9.15
N ALA A 491 16.87 8.96 10.15
CA ALA A 491 16.95 10.18 10.94
C ALA A 491 18.33 10.32 11.61
N ARG A 492 18.81 9.27 12.28
CA ARG A 492 20.13 9.26 12.93
C ARG A 492 21.28 9.48 11.95
N VAL A 493 21.25 8.85 10.77
CA VAL A 493 22.28 9.05 9.74
C VAL A 493 22.21 10.47 9.18
N SER A 494 21.01 11.03 8.99
CA SER A 494 20.83 12.39 8.48
C SER A 494 21.28 13.50 9.44
N GLU A 495 21.39 13.22 10.74
CA GLU A 495 21.98 14.15 11.71
C GLU A 495 23.48 14.37 11.45
N ALA A 496 24.17 13.39 10.87
CA ALA A 496 25.62 13.41 10.64
C ALA A 496 26.02 13.49 9.15
N ASP A 497 25.13 13.17 8.21
CA ASP A 497 25.38 13.16 6.76
C ASP A 497 24.31 13.97 6.01
N GLU A 498 24.72 15.11 5.46
CA GLU A 498 23.85 16.04 4.71
C GLU A 498 23.20 15.37 3.48
N GLN A 499 23.89 14.44 2.83
CA GLN A 499 23.34 13.75 1.65
C GLN A 499 22.20 12.80 2.05
N ALA A 500 22.31 12.16 3.21
CA ALA A 500 21.24 11.33 3.75
C ALA A 500 20.01 12.17 4.13
N LEU A 501 20.20 13.41 4.59
CA LEU A 501 19.11 14.36 4.83
C LEU A 501 18.38 14.73 3.54
N VAL A 502 19.12 15.07 2.47
CA VAL A 502 18.53 15.35 1.15
C VAL A 502 17.68 14.18 0.65
N TRP A 503 18.19 12.94 0.78
CA TRP A 503 17.41 11.76 0.41
C TRP A 503 16.17 11.57 1.28
N LEU A 504 16.26 11.84 2.59
CA LEU A 504 15.11 11.76 3.50
C LEU A 504 14.03 12.75 3.09
N ASP A 505 14.39 13.98 2.76
CA ASP A 505 13.45 15.03 2.35
C ASP A 505 12.73 14.67 1.05
N VAL A 506 13.46 14.11 0.08
CA VAL A 506 12.89 13.61 -1.18
C VAL A 506 11.96 12.42 -0.92
N LEU A 507 12.40 11.41 -0.16
CA LEU A 507 11.61 10.20 0.10
C LEU A 507 10.36 10.46 0.93
N THR A 508 10.42 11.40 1.87
CA THR A 508 9.27 11.78 2.68
C THR A 508 8.31 12.72 1.94
N ALA A 509 8.73 13.21 0.76
CA ALA A 509 8.05 14.24 -0.02
C ALA A 509 7.66 15.43 0.87
N ARG A 510 8.56 15.82 1.78
CA ARG A 510 8.25 16.78 2.86
C ARG A 510 7.80 18.12 2.31
N ALA A 511 8.53 18.64 1.32
CA ALA A 511 8.19 19.88 0.63
C ALA A 511 6.83 19.81 -0.08
N GLU A 512 6.48 18.69 -0.70
CA GLU A 512 5.17 18.50 -1.34
C GLU A 512 4.05 18.44 -0.30
N LYS A 513 4.23 17.69 0.79
CA LYS A 513 3.25 17.63 1.90
C LYS A 513 3.04 18.99 2.55
N ASP A 514 4.11 19.73 2.80
CA ASP A 514 4.03 21.07 3.38
C ASP A 514 3.39 22.06 2.38
N GLY A 515 3.66 21.92 1.09
CA GLY A 515 2.98 22.67 0.02
C GLY A 515 1.48 22.36 -0.06
N LEU A 516 1.09 21.09 0.05
CA LEU A 516 -0.32 20.66 0.07
C LEU A 516 -1.04 21.16 1.34
N ARG A 517 -0.37 21.15 2.49
CA ARG A 517 -0.91 21.74 3.74
C ARG A 517 -1.13 23.23 3.58
N ALA A 518 -0.12 23.98 3.13
CA ALA A 518 -0.26 25.41 2.87
C ALA A 518 -1.36 25.72 1.84
N SER A 519 -1.50 24.89 0.79
CA SER A 519 -2.59 25.03 -0.18
C SER A 519 -3.96 24.73 0.44
N SER A 520 -4.06 23.75 1.33
CA SER A 520 -5.29 23.43 2.05
C SER A 520 -5.69 24.56 3.00
N ASP A 521 -4.71 25.18 3.66
CA ASP A 521 -4.97 26.28 4.60
C ASP A 521 -5.43 27.54 3.85
N ARG A 522 -4.77 27.91 2.73
CA ARG A 522 -5.24 28.99 1.86
C ARG A 522 -6.66 28.74 1.33
N ALA A 523 -6.96 27.52 0.90
CA ALA A 523 -8.30 27.19 0.42
C ALA A 523 -9.38 27.31 1.51
N ARG A 524 -9.01 27.09 2.79
CA ARG A 524 -9.91 27.32 3.93
C ARG A 524 -10.13 28.81 4.20
N GLU A 525 -9.06 29.59 4.18
CA GLU A 525 -9.12 31.06 4.31
C GLU A 525 -9.99 31.67 3.20
N ASP A 526 -9.77 31.28 1.95
CA ASP A 526 -10.57 31.73 0.80
C ASP A 526 -12.06 31.36 0.96
N ALA A 527 -12.36 30.16 1.47
CA ALA A 527 -13.73 29.73 1.73
C ALA A 527 -14.40 30.51 2.88
N GLU A 528 -13.64 30.91 3.90
CA GLU A 528 -14.13 31.76 4.97
C GLU A 528 -14.41 33.18 4.48
N VAL A 529 -13.52 33.75 3.67
CA VAL A 529 -13.74 35.05 3.02
C VAL A 529 -14.99 35.00 2.13
N ALA A 530 -15.13 33.96 1.30
CA ALA A 530 -16.31 33.79 0.45
C ALA A 530 -17.61 33.66 1.25
N ARG A 531 -17.59 32.94 2.38
CA ARG A 531 -18.74 32.86 3.30
C ARG A 531 -19.06 34.22 3.93
N GLY A 532 -18.06 35.01 4.31
CA GLY A 532 -18.24 36.37 4.79
C GLY A 532 -18.87 37.28 3.71
N LEU A 533 -18.40 37.18 2.48
CA LEU A 533 -18.96 37.91 1.34
C LEU A 533 -20.42 37.52 1.09
N LEU A 534 -20.74 36.23 1.08
CA LEU A 534 -22.13 35.75 0.96
C LEU A 534 -23.01 36.29 2.09
N GLY A 535 -22.57 36.21 3.35
CA GLY A 535 -23.33 36.76 4.48
C GLY A 535 -23.57 38.28 4.37
N SER A 536 -22.59 39.04 3.89
CA SER A 536 -22.78 40.48 3.62
C SER A 536 -23.70 40.78 2.43
N ALA A 537 -23.69 39.92 1.41
CA ALA A 537 -24.62 40.02 0.28
C ALA A 537 -26.05 39.73 0.73
N ASP A 538 -26.26 38.68 1.54
CA ASP A 538 -27.57 38.33 2.10
C ASP A 538 -28.11 39.47 2.98
N ALA A 539 -27.29 40.05 3.86
CA ALA A 539 -27.69 41.20 4.66
C ALA A 539 -28.07 42.43 3.80
N LYS A 540 -27.42 42.60 2.65
CA LYS A 540 -27.75 43.68 1.70
C LYS A 540 -29.05 43.39 0.94
N VAL A 541 -29.31 42.14 0.58
CA VAL A 541 -30.59 41.72 -0.01
C VAL A 541 -31.72 41.98 0.99
N GLU A 542 -31.58 41.55 2.24
CA GLU A 542 -32.57 41.80 3.30
C GLU A 542 -32.83 43.30 3.51
N SER A 543 -31.77 44.12 3.53
CA SER A 543 -31.90 45.59 3.62
C SER A 543 -32.65 46.18 2.42
N LEU A 544 -32.42 45.68 1.21
CA LEU A 544 -33.10 46.15 0.00
C LEU A 544 -34.56 45.70 -0.04
N GLU A 545 -34.87 44.49 0.43
CA GLU A 545 -36.25 44.01 0.56
C GLU A 545 -37.05 44.88 1.54
N LEU A 546 -36.47 45.23 2.69
CA LEU A 546 -37.09 46.15 3.64
C LEU A 546 -37.31 47.56 3.05
N GLU A 547 -36.37 48.06 2.25
CA GLU A 547 -36.51 49.36 1.57
C GLU A 547 -37.63 49.32 0.50
N LEU A 548 -37.71 48.22 -0.26
CA LEU A 548 -38.78 48.00 -1.24
C LEU A 548 -40.15 47.92 -0.57
N ASP A 549 -40.29 47.18 0.53
CA ASP A 549 -41.53 47.11 1.30
C ASP A 549 -41.95 48.48 1.85
N HIS A 550 -40.97 49.27 2.30
CA HIS A 550 -41.22 50.62 2.76
C HIS A 550 -41.73 51.53 1.64
N LEU A 551 -41.08 51.49 0.47
CA LEU A 551 -41.50 52.25 -0.71
C LEU A 551 -42.89 51.82 -1.20
N ASP A 552 -43.19 50.53 -1.17
CA ASP A 552 -44.50 49.98 -1.52
C ASP A 552 -45.59 50.49 -0.57
N SER A 553 -45.31 50.55 0.73
CA SER A 553 -46.22 51.16 1.71
C SER A 553 -46.46 52.64 1.40
N GLN A 554 -45.40 53.41 1.15
CA GLN A 554 -45.52 54.82 0.77
C GLN A 554 -46.35 55.03 -0.49
N LEU A 555 -46.15 54.18 -1.52
CA LEU A 555 -46.93 54.25 -2.75
C LEU A 555 -48.40 53.90 -2.53
N ARG A 556 -48.73 52.95 -1.65
CA ARG A 556 -50.12 52.64 -1.28
C ARG A 556 -50.76 53.81 -0.55
N ASP A 557 -50.07 54.42 0.41
CA ASP A 557 -50.56 55.58 1.14
C ASP A 557 -50.81 56.77 0.21
N LEU A 558 -49.86 57.07 -0.68
CA LEU A 558 -50.01 58.13 -1.69
C LEU A 558 -51.17 57.86 -2.65
N ARG A 559 -51.38 56.62 -3.08
CA ARG A 559 -52.55 56.24 -3.89
C ARG A 559 -53.85 56.40 -3.11
N GLY A 560 -53.87 56.04 -1.83
CA GLY A 560 -55.01 56.26 -0.94
C GLY A 560 -55.35 57.75 -0.84
N GLN A 561 -54.36 58.59 -0.55
CA GLN A 561 -54.51 60.05 -0.49
C GLN A 561 -54.98 60.65 -1.83
N ALA A 562 -54.44 60.18 -2.96
CA ALA A 562 -54.86 60.64 -4.28
C ALA A 562 -56.31 60.26 -4.58
N HIS A 563 -56.75 59.05 -4.21
CA HIS A 563 -58.14 58.62 -4.36
C HIS A 563 -59.09 59.43 -3.47
N GLU A 564 -58.72 59.69 -2.21
CA GLU A 564 -59.51 60.52 -1.30
C GLU A 564 -59.62 61.97 -1.81
N ALA A 565 -58.52 62.54 -2.29
CA ALA A 565 -58.47 63.88 -2.87
C ALA A 565 -59.35 63.97 -4.13
N SER A 566 -59.29 62.97 -5.03
CA SER A 566 -60.17 62.91 -6.21
C SER A 566 -61.64 62.81 -5.81
N ALA A 567 -61.99 61.92 -4.87
CA ALA A 567 -63.37 61.76 -4.41
C ALA A 567 -63.90 63.01 -3.69
N ALA A 568 -63.03 63.76 -3.00
CA ALA A 568 -63.39 65.06 -2.42
C ALA A 568 -63.60 66.13 -3.50
N HIS A 569 -62.73 66.17 -4.53
CA HIS A 569 -62.86 67.09 -5.65
C HIS A 569 -64.14 66.84 -6.47
N ASP A 570 -64.45 65.58 -6.77
CA ASP A 570 -65.68 65.21 -7.48
C ASP A 570 -66.93 65.60 -6.70
N ARG A 571 -66.92 65.42 -5.36
CA ARG A 571 -67.99 65.88 -4.48
C ARG A 571 -68.14 67.41 -4.50
N GLN A 572 -67.02 68.13 -4.44
CA GLN A 572 -67.03 69.59 -4.50
C GLN A 572 -67.55 70.10 -5.85
N LEU A 573 -67.08 69.55 -6.97
CA LEU A 573 -67.56 69.88 -8.31
C LEU A 573 -69.06 69.65 -8.44
N LYS A 574 -69.57 68.53 -7.91
CA LYS A 574 -71.01 68.25 -7.88
C LYS A 574 -71.78 69.30 -7.09
N LEU A 575 -71.31 69.66 -5.90
CA LEU A 575 -71.92 70.71 -5.08
C LEU A 575 -71.88 72.08 -5.78
N ASP A 576 -70.79 72.43 -6.43
CA ASP A 576 -70.64 73.71 -7.14
C ASP A 576 -71.59 73.80 -8.34
N VAL A 577 -71.74 72.72 -9.12
CA VAL A 577 -72.69 72.63 -10.24
C VAL A 577 -74.12 72.76 -9.75
N ILE A 578 -74.48 72.06 -8.68
CA ILE A 578 -75.85 72.08 -8.12
C ILE A 578 -76.15 73.44 -7.47
N THR A 579 -75.17 74.06 -6.82
CA THR A 579 -75.29 75.42 -6.26
C THR A 579 -75.47 76.45 -7.39
N SER A 580 -74.76 76.27 -8.51
CA SER A 580 -74.95 77.11 -9.70
C SER A 580 -76.34 76.95 -10.30
N LEU A 581 -76.86 75.72 -10.37
CA LEU A 581 -78.22 75.43 -10.82
C LEU A 581 -79.27 76.07 -9.89
N ALA A 582 -79.10 75.95 -8.57
CA ALA A 582 -79.97 76.58 -7.59
C ALA A 582 -79.95 78.12 -7.74
N ASN A 583 -78.77 78.74 -7.88
CA ASN A 583 -78.66 80.18 -8.13
C ASN A 583 -79.36 80.61 -9.43
N LEU A 584 -79.22 79.82 -10.51
CA LEU A 584 -79.89 80.05 -11.78
C LEU A 584 -81.41 79.97 -11.60
N ALA A 585 -81.91 78.92 -10.93
CA ALA A 585 -83.32 78.75 -10.66
C ALA A 585 -83.89 79.94 -9.87
N ILE A 586 -83.19 80.42 -8.84
CA ILE A 586 -83.61 81.61 -8.12
C ILE A 586 -83.63 82.84 -9.02
N THR A 587 -82.57 83.06 -9.82
CA THR A 587 -82.47 84.21 -10.72
C THR A 587 -83.64 84.23 -11.72
N VAL A 588 -84.00 83.06 -12.25
CA VAL A 588 -85.12 82.95 -13.17
C VAL A 588 -86.45 83.16 -12.45
N LEU A 589 -86.67 82.59 -11.26
CA LEU A 589 -87.88 82.81 -10.46
C LEU A 589 -88.06 84.29 -10.03
N GLN A 590 -86.96 85.02 -9.84
CA GLN A 590 -86.98 86.45 -9.54
C GLN A 590 -87.23 87.33 -10.78
N SER A 591 -87.09 86.77 -11.99
CA SER A 591 -87.33 87.51 -13.23
C SER A 591 -88.81 87.89 -13.36
N PRO A 592 -89.14 89.11 -13.82
CA PRO A 592 -90.53 89.50 -14.12
C PRO A 592 -91.23 88.55 -15.09
N ALA A 593 -90.46 87.90 -15.99
CA ALA A 593 -90.98 86.92 -16.93
C ALA A 593 -91.56 85.68 -16.24
N ALA A 594 -90.95 85.21 -15.15
CA ALA A 594 -91.44 84.05 -14.40
C ALA A 594 -92.77 84.35 -13.68
N ARG A 595 -93.01 85.60 -13.27
CA ARG A 595 -94.30 86.01 -12.67
C ARG A 595 -95.44 86.03 -13.68
N ALA A 596 -95.13 86.17 -14.97
CA ALA A 596 -96.11 86.22 -16.04
C ALA A 596 -96.38 84.84 -16.67
N ASP A 597 -95.47 83.87 -16.52
CA ASP A 597 -95.55 82.55 -17.15
C ASP A 597 -95.40 81.41 -16.11
N ALA A 598 -96.54 80.86 -15.69
CA ALA A 598 -96.59 79.74 -14.74
C ALA A 598 -95.95 78.45 -15.29
N ALA A 599 -95.88 78.26 -16.62
CA ALA A 599 -95.25 77.08 -17.21
C ALA A 599 -93.73 77.11 -17.05
N LEU A 600 -93.12 78.30 -17.10
CA LEU A 600 -91.69 78.50 -16.85
C LEU A 600 -91.33 78.10 -15.40
N VAL A 601 -92.14 78.53 -14.42
CA VAL A 601 -91.95 78.20 -12.99
C VAL A 601 -92.03 76.69 -12.76
N GLN A 602 -93.06 76.02 -13.27
CA GLN A 602 -93.20 74.56 -13.17
C GLN A 602 -92.05 73.81 -13.85
N THR A 603 -91.56 74.32 -14.98
CA THR A 603 -90.42 73.72 -15.68
C THR A 603 -89.14 73.82 -14.85
N ILE A 604 -88.91 74.95 -14.20
CA ILE A 604 -87.75 75.15 -13.32
C ILE A 604 -87.86 74.31 -12.05
N GLU A 605 -89.04 74.24 -11.44
CA GLU A 605 -89.31 73.37 -10.29
C GLU A 605 -89.09 71.91 -10.65
N TYR A 606 -89.55 71.46 -11.82
CA TYR A 606 -89.30 70.11 -12.31
C TYR A 606 -87.80 69.84 -12.54
N ILE A 607 -87.08 70.76 -13.20
CA ILE A 607 -85.64 70.60 -13.47
C ILE A 607 -84.85 70.58 -12.16
N THR A 608 -85.16 71.47 -11.21
CA THR A 608 -84.49 71.50 -9.91
C THR A 608 -84.80 70.25 -9.09
N ALA A 609 -86.08 69.85 -8.98
CA ALA A 609 -86.48 68.64 -8.28
C ALA A 609 -85.84 67.38 -8.86
N ARG A 610 -85.71 67.27 -10.19
CA ARG A 610 -85.06 66.13 -10.85
C ARG A 610 -83.59 65.98 -10.46
N GLU A 611 -82.90 67.10 -10.21
CA GLU A 611 -81.52 67.11 -9.74
C GLU A 611 -81.41 67.04 -8.19
N GLY A 612 -82.51 66.72 -7.49
CA GLY A 612 -82.55 66.56 -6.04
C GLY A 612 -82.58 67.87 -5.24
N LEU A 613 -82.90 69.00 -5.90
CA LEU A 613 -83.09 70.28 -5.24
C LEU A 613 -84.53 70.44 -4.77
N SER A 614 -84.71 70.75 -3.49
CA SER A 614 -86.01 71.07 -2.91
C SER A 614 -86.03 72.53 -2.45
N PRO A 615 -87.01 73.34 -2.87
CA PRO A 615 -87.09 74.74 -2.46
C PRO A 615 -87.34 74.83 -0.95
N ILE A 616 -86.62 75.76 -0.30
CA ILE A 616 -86.90 76.19 1.07
C ILE A 616 -88.07 77.17 0.95
N GLU A 617 -89.25 76.58 0.88
CA GLU A 617 -90.55 77.25 0.85
C GLU A 617 -90.79 78.12 -0.41
N ALA A 618 -92.05 78.38 -0.72
CA ALA A 618 -92.42 79.15 -1.91
C ALA A 618 -92.23 80.66 -1.68
N GLN A 619 -91.90 81.40 -2.74
CA GLN A 619 -91.86 82.87 -2.65
C GLN A 619 -93.24 83.42 -2.24
N GLY A 620 -93.27 84.27 -1.22
CA GLY A 620 -94.50 84.83 -0.66
C GLY A 620 -95.18 83.96 0.41
N ALA A 621 -94.61 82.80 0.77
CA ALA A 621 -95.09 82.03 1.92
C ALA A 621 -94.80 82.76 3.24
N ASP A 622 -95.74 82.65 4.19
CA ASP A 622 -95.59 83.13 5.57
C ASP A 622 -95.23 81.94 6.47
N VAL A 623 -94.01 81.98 7.01
CA VAL A 623 -93.29 80.83 7.54
C VAL A 623 -92.55 81.22 8.81
N SER A 624 -92.16 80.23 9.63
CA SER A 624 -91.39 80.51 10.85
C SER A 624 -89.91 80.69 10.54
N PHE A 625 -89.26 81.71 11.12
CA PHE A 625 -87.85 81.97 10.88
C PHE A 625 -86.96 80.83 11.42
N HIS A 626 -86.26 80.13 10.53
CA HIS A 626 -85.26 79.12 10.86
C HIS A 626 -83.86 79.59 10.44
N PRO A 627 -82.96 79.98 11.38
CA PRO A 627 -81.64 80.52 11.04
C PRO A 627 -80.76 79.59 10.19
N ALA A 628 -81.01 78.28 10.25
CA ALA A 628 -80.31 77.29 9.44
C ALA A 628 -80.71 77.35 7.96
N GLN A 629 -81.94 77.77 7.66
CA GLN A 629 -82.55 77.72 6.33
C GLN A 629 -82.83 79.11 5.75
N HIS A 630 -82.92 80.13 6.60
CA HIS A 630 -83.32 81.50 6.24
C HIS A 630 -82.18 82.50 6.49
N ASP A 631 -82.08 83.49 5.60
CA ASP A 631 -81.22 84.66 5.72
C ASP A 631 -82.10 85.92 5.84
N SER A 632 -81.99 86.61 6.98
CA SER A 632 -82.86 87.75 7.30
C SER A 632 -82.30 89.03 6.66
N LEU A 633 -83.08 89.68 5.79
CA LEU A 633 -82.67 90.96 5.22
C LEU A 633 -82.92 92.10 6.22
N GLY A 634 -81.85 92.56 6.86
CA GLY A 634 -81.85 93.76 7.70
C GLY A 634 -81.67 93.48 9.20
N ARG A 635 -82.78 93.31 9.94
CA ARG A 635 -82.77 93.17 11.41
C ARG A 635 -82.65 91.71 11.82
N THR A 636 -82.00 91.45 12.95
CA THR A 636 -81.96 90.12 13.57
C THR A 636 -83.37 89.67 13.94
N ILE A 637 -83.87 88.64 13.27
CA ILE A 637 -85.17 88.05 13.53
C ILE A 637 -84.98 86.91 14.55
N MET A 638 -85.84 86.84 15.57
CA MET A 638 -85.78 85.73 16.52
C MET A 638 -86.23 84.41 15.85
N PRO A 639 -85.57 83.28 16.16
CA PRO A 639 -86.02 81.97 15.68
C PRO A 639 -87.49 81.73 16.03
N GLY A 640 -88.28 81.27 15.07
CA GLY A 640 -89.71 81.02 15.22
C GLY A 640 -90.63 82.23 14.97
N SER A 641 -90.09 83.44 14.76
CA SER A 641 -90.91 84.59 14.37
C SER A 641 -91.48 84.41 12.95
N PRO A 642 -92.72 84.87 12.67
CA PRO A 642 -93.27 84.85 11.33
C PRO A 642 -92.47 85.75 10.39
N VAL A 643 -92.15 85.24 9.21
CA VAL A 643 -91.39 85.94 8.17
C VAL A 643 -91.98 85.62 6.80
N LEU A 644 -91.93 86.60 5.91
CA LEU A 644 -92.31 86.45 4.52
C LEU A 644 -91.09 86.04 3.69
N VAL A 645 -91.23 84.97 2.90
CA VAL A 645 -90.17 84.55 1.96
C VAL A 645 -90.10 85.50 0.78
N LEU A 646 -89.06 86.33 0.72
CA LEU A 646 -88.80 87.25 -0.39
C LEU A 646 -88.10 86.57 -1.55
N ARG A 647 -87.22 85.61 -1.26
CA ARG A 647 -86.43 84.83 -2.22
C ARG A 647 -86.41 83.38 -1.75
N PRO A 648 -86.87 82.41 -2.56
CA PRO A 648 -86.81 81.01 -2.17
C PRO A 648 -85.35 80.56 -2.03
N GLY A 649 -85.08 79.75 -1.01
CA GLY A 649 -83.80 79.04 -0.85
C GLY A 649 -83.88 77.66 -1.47
N TYR A 650 -82.79 76.90 -1.43
CA TYR A 650 -82.77 75.51 -1.90
C TYR A 650 -81.96 74.62 -0.96
N THR A 651 -82.50 73.43 -0.72
CA THR A 651 -81.80 72.29 -0.11
C THR A 651 -81.48 71.27 -1.19
N TYR A 652 -80.35 70.57 -1.04
CA TYR A 652 -79.94 69.46 -1.90
C TYR A 652 -79.83 68.19 -1.07
N GLU A 653 -80.51 67.14 -1.51
CA GLU A 653 -80.41 65.83 -0.85
C GLU A 653 -79.23 65.05 -1.44
N SER A 654 -78.20 64.81 -0.61
CA SER A 654 -77.04 64.01 -0.98
C SER A 654 -76.88 62.88 0.02
N ALA A 655 -76.98 61.64 -0.46
CA ALA A 655 -76.85 60.43 0.38
C ALA A 655 -77.78 60.40 1.61
N GLY A 656 -78.99 60.95 1.48
CA GLY A 656 -80.01 60.96 2.55
C GLY A 656 -79.86 62.09 3.57
N GLU A 657 -78.89 62.99 3.40
CA GLU A 657 -78.78 64.22 4.19
C GLU A 657 -79.16 65.44 3.34
N ALA A 658 -80.05 66.28 3.87
CA ALA A 658 -80.48 67.51 3.23
C ALA A 658 -79.50 68.66 3.56
N ILE A 659 -78.70 69.06 2.59
CA ILE A 659 -77.71 70.13 2.70
C ILE A 659 -78.36 71.44 2.22
N VAL A 660 -78.38 72.47 3.06
CA VAL A 660 -78.82 73.81 2.65
C VAL A 660 -77.76 74.42 1.74
N LEU A 661 -78.05 74.58 0.45
CA LEU A 661 -77.12 75.19 -0.51
C LEU A 661 -77.22 76.71 -0.50
N ILE A 662 -78.44 77.23 -0.52
CA ILE A 662 -78.73 78.66 -0.53
C ILE A 662 -79.89 78.89 0.42
N LYS A 663 -79.70 79.75 1.42
CA LYS A 663 -80.75 80.10 2.36
C LYS A 663 -81.83 80.95 1.70
N ALA A 664 -83.08 80.79 2.11
CA ALA A 664 -84.17 81.64 1.65
C ALA A 664 -84.01 83.05 2.22
N HIS A 665 -84.15 84.10 1.42
CA HIS A 665 -84.15 85.45 1.99
C HIS A 665 -85.54 85.78 2.49
N VAL A 666 -85.63 86.26 3.72
CA VAL A 666 -86.89 86.52 4.39
C VAL A 666 -86.90 87.91 5.01
N SER A 667 -88.09 88.49 5.15
CA SER A 667 -88.31 89.73 5.90
C SER A 667 -89.40 89.53 6.94
N GLN A 668 -89.27 90.20 8.09
CA GLN A 668 -90.32 90.20 9.11
C GLN A 668 -91.60 90.81 8.53
N THR A 669 -92.71 90.07 8.62
CA THR A 669 -94.07 90.50 8.23
C THR A 669 -94.57 91.66 9.09
#